data_AF-A0A6F9AUU0-F1
#
_entry.id   AF-A0A6F9AUU0-F1
#
_cell.length_a   1.000
_cell.length_b   1.000
_cell.length_c   1.000
_cell.angle_alpha   90.00
_cell.angle_beta   90.00
_cell.angle_gamma   90.00
#
_symmetry.space_group_name_H-M   'P 1'
#
loop_
_entity.id
_entity.type
_entity.pdbx_description
1 polymer ?
#
loop_
_entity_poly.entity_id
_entity_poly.type
_entity_poly.pdbx_seq_one_letter_code
_entity_poly.pdbx_strand_id
1 'polypeptide(L)'
;MLDVLIIGGGPHALTLATLLSCPDRALSPPPPNTDILQGQSAEPEEQATPDPQSVSSCPPLAFKVVDSYGEWTSLWESQFRALNIPHLRSHTLNDRTAELHCLPDHTLILDENAFFNDMRLGKKDRRRLSSNRGLQKSLYFSLPGTRLSVDFFRQQVDKYGLDSVLTKGTVDRLTPVMSEGIVTSFRVFLQNGDVLEAQRVVMATGPTRAHMANIPSWVSSIAESYPEERLQHTVQLMHHHPASRSARQQEPGSQNQEQEESSSSLSSGSYVVCEPGQRVVVVGGGLTSAHIISIALQQGASHVTWVMRKHLQHGIKMDGLAYLRQFYNESSLHRRLAMIRQARKGGAVTPEAYAALQPYIQTGQLAVRAYCQVTEAKWCYESQVWRLSLCGQNGCESWTGDRIWLATGCKLDVNQDPMLSSVIKEFPIQVLDGWPCISESLQWAPGCPLYLMGQYAALQAASARIAKDIVSQHSQSGDEGTGTQTTVERTQTEDYIQQMHGLMIRRVVKTVLSVEQAEGMGARVRRSIGRKELKNLDPFLMLDEFKVAKPAGFPDHPHRGFETGLQLWVNLRREDKMVEPQYQELKDSQVPKPSREGVTVAVISGQALGVQSKIFTRTPTLFLDFKLDGGAKHVQPVPSGWTTFIYTLAGSVCVGPEAEQQKVEPHHTIVFDDGDCIAVENKTSEVSHFVLIAGQPINEPVVQHGPFVMNTEEEINQAIRDYSTGTNGFERAKAWRSKIRDSF
;
A
#
# COMPACT_ATOMS: atom_id res chain seq x y z
N MET A 1 -1.05 6.79 33.37
CA MET A 1 -0.24 6.32 32.24
C MET A 1 -0.57 4.85 32.01
N LEU A 2 -0.95 4.47 30.79
CA LEU A 2 -1.24 3.10 30.37
C LEU A 2 0.01 2.43 29.80
N ASP A 3 0.12 1.11 29.90
CA ASP A 3 1.16 0.36 29.19
C ASP A 3 0.86 0.30 27.69
N VAL A 4 -0.43 0.08 27.35
CA VAL A 4 -0.90 -0.04 25.97
C VAL A 4 -2.24 0.66 25.78
N LEU A 5 -2.39 1.41 24.69
CA LEU A 5 -3.66 1.95 24.23
C LEU A 5 -3.97 1.46 22.81
N ILE A 6 -5.10 0.77 22.64
CA ILE A 6 -5.56 0.30 21.33
C ILE A 6 -6.62 1.29 20.79
N ILE A 7 -6.45 1.74 19.55
CA ILE A 7 -7.37 2.66 18.87
C ILE A 7 -8.19 1.88 17.84
N GLY A 8 -9.50 1.81 18.04
CA GLY A 8 -10.48 1.07 17.26
C GLY A 8 -10.85 -0.27 17.91
N GLY A 9 -12.15 -0.57 17.99
CA GLY A 9 -12.72 -1.76 18.63
C GLY A 9 -13.12 -2.87 17.65
N GLY A 10 -12.47 -2.95 16.47
CA GLY A 10 -12.77 -3.97 15.46
C GLY A 10 -12.23 -5.37 15.79
N PRO A 11 -12.46 -6.38 14.93
CA PRO A 11 -12.02 -7.76 15.19
C PRO A 11 -10.51 -7.91 15.46
N HIS A 12 -9.66 -7.11 14.80
CA HIS A 12 -8.21 -7.14 15.05
C HIS A 12 -7.85 -6.69 16.48
N ALA A 13 -8.52 -5.63 16.97
CA ALA A 13 -8.34 -5.14 18.32
C ALA A 13 -8.88 -6.12 19.36
N LEU A 14 -10.02 -6.75 19.09
CA LEU A 14 -10.60 -7.79 19.95
C LEU A 14 -9.62 -8.96 20.13
N THR A 15 -9.02 -9.44 19.04
CA THR A 15 -7.99 -10.49 19.08
C THR A 15 -6.79 -10.06 19.92
N LEU A 16 -6.27 -8.84 19.72
CA LEU A 16 -5.13 -8.33 20.48
C LEU A 16 -5.48 -8.16 21.97
N ALA A 17 -6.62 -7.57 22.30
CA ALA A 17 -7.08 -7.39 23.68
C ALA A 17 -7.24 -8.74 24.40
N THR A 18 -7.72 -9.77 23.69
CA THR A 18 -7.77 -11.14 24.22
C THR A 18 -6.38 -11.67 24.58
N LEU A 19 -5.38 -11.46 23.71
CA LEU A 19 -4.01 -11.90 23.94
C LEU A 19 -3.34 -11.14 25.10
N LEU A 20 -3.56 -9.82 25.18
CA LEU A 20 -3.02 -8.98 26.26
C LEU A 20 -3.67 -9.29 27.62
N SER A 21 -4.90 -9.79 27.64
CA SER A 21 -5.58 -10.24 28.86
C SER A 21 -5.06 -11.59 29.39
N CYS A 22 -4.25 -12.31 28.60
CA CYS A 22 -3.67 -13.61 28.95
C CYS A 22 -2.21 -13.70 28.46
N PRO A 23 -1.27 -12.94 29.07
CA PRO A 23 0.10 -12.78 28.56
C PRO A 23 0.91 -14.09 28.47
N ASP A 24 0.69 -15.04 29.38
CA ASP A 24 1.36 -16.36 29.34
C ASP A 24 1.04 -17.13 28.04
N ARG A 25 -0.12 -16.87 27.43
CA ARG A 25 -0.56 -17.47 26.16
C ARG A 25 0.00 -16.75 24.93
N ALA A 26 0.38 -15.48 25.05
CA ALA A 26 1.05 -14.75 23.98
C ALA A 26 2.50 -15.24 23.76
N LEU A 27 3.11 -15.84 24.79
CA LEU A 27 4.47 -16.36 24.77
C LEU A 27 4.57 -17.84 24.34
N SER A 28 3.47 -18.59 24.38
CA SER A 28 3.46 -20.00 23.96
C SER A 28 3.73 -20.16 22.45
N PRO A 29 4.56 -21.14 22.02
CA PRO A 29 4.75 -21.41 20.61
C PRO A 29 3.41 -21.81 19.96
N PRO A 30 3.15 -21.37 18.72
CA PRO A 30 1.94 -21.79 18.00
C PRO A 30 1.93 -23.33 17.91
N PRO A 31 0.78 -24.01 18.04
CA PRO A 31 0.71 -25.46 17.86
C PRO A 31 1.42 -25.90 16.55
N PRO A 32 1.93 -27.14 16.47
CA PRO A 32 2.71 -27.60 15.31
C PRO A 32 1.96 -27.52 13.96
N ASN A 33 0.63 -27.36 13.98
CA ASN A 33 -0.22 -27.19 12.79
C ASN A 33 -0.59 -25.74 12.44
N THR A 34 -0.05 -24.74 13.14
CA THR A 34 -0.41 -23.32 12.91
C THR A 34 0.51 -22.59 11.95
N ASP A 35 1.66 -23.18 11.58
CA ASP A 35 2.49 -22.64 10.51
C ASP A 35 2.04 -23.20 9.15
N ILE A 36 0.95 -22.64 8.62
CA ILE A 36 0.36 -23.01 7.33
C ILE A 36 1.38 -22.83 6.17
N LEU A 37 2.51 -22.16 6.40
CA LEU A 37 3.54 -21.92 5.39
C LEU A 37 4.48 -23.12 5.16
N GLN A 38 4.66 -24.00 6.15
CA GLN A 38 5.50 -25.20 6.02
C GLN A 38 4.61 -26.42 5.79
N GLY A 39 4.48 -26.85 4.54
CA GLY A 39 3.68 -28.03 4.16
C GLY A 39 4.30 -29.36 4.59
N GLN A 40 4.61 -29.55 5.87
CA GLN A 40 5.01 -30.84 6.41
C GLN A 40 3.84 -31.46 7.18
N SER A 41 3.35 -32.58 6.68
CA SER A 41 2.60 -33.54 7.50
C SER A 41 3.62 -34.24 8.41
N ALA A 42 3.82 -33.69 9.61
CA ALA A 42 4.48 -34.46 10.67
C ALA A 42 3.42 -35.33 11.37
N GLU A 43 3.72 -36.61 11.56
CA GLU A 43 2.91 -37.50 12.39
C GLU A 43 2.82 -36.96 13.83
N PRO A 44 1.73 -37.22 14.55
CA PRO A 44 1.55 -36.69 15.90
C PRO A 44 2.54 -37.36 16.86
N GLU A 45 3.63 -36.67 17.22
CA GLU A 45 4.45 -37.08 18.37
C GLU A 45 3.67 -36.86 19.67
N GLU A 46 3.72 -37.86 20.56
CA GLU A 46 3.09 -37.85 21.87
C GLU A 46 3.50 -36.62 22.70
N GLN A 47 2.50 -35.90 23.22
CA GLN A 47 2.70 -34.78 24.13
C GLN A 47 3.46 -35.23 25.37
N ALA A 48 4.71 -34.78 25.52
CA ALA A 48 5.36 -34.76 26.82
C ALA A 48 4.58 -33.81 27.74
N THR A 49 4.12 -34.32 28.88
CA THR A 49 3.51 -33.53 29.95
C THR A 49 4.45 -32.40 30.39
N PRO A 50 4.03 -31.13 30.46
CA PRO A 50 4.89 -30.07 30.93
C PRO A 50 5.18 -30.23 32.42
N ASP A 51 6.45 -30.02 32.78
CA ASP A 51 6.96 -30.03 34.15
C ASP A 51 6.28 -28.90 34.98
N PRO A 52 5.68 -29.14 36.16
CA PRO A 52 4.83 -28.17 36.84
C PRO A 52 5.54 -26.96 37.48
N GLN A 53 6.84 -26.75 37.26
CA GLN A 53 7.66 -25.87 38.12
C GLN A 53 8.39 -24.70 37.43
N SER A 54 8.03 -24.27 36.22
CA SER A 54 8.73 -23.15 35.54
C SER A 54 7.86 -22.10 34.83
N VAL A 55 6.73 -21.70 35.42
CA VAL A 55 5.97 -20.53 34.91
C VAL A 55 6.36 -19.28 35.71
N SER A 56 7.33 -18.49 35.23
CA SER A 56 7.47 -17.10 35.70
C SER A 56 6.31 -16.29 35.10
N SER A 57 5.29 -16.01 35.91
CA SER A 57 4.10 -15.28 35.47
C SER A 57 4.47 -13.87 35.01
N CYS A 58 4.13 -13.51 33.78
CA CYS A 58 4.29 -12.13 33.30
C CYS A 58 3.38 -11.20 34.13
N PRO A 59 3.86 -10.03 34.60
CA PRO A 59 3.01 -9.07 35.30
C PRO A 59 1.85 -8.60 34.41
N PRO A 60 0.68 -8.26 35.00
CA PRO A 60 -0.48 -7.83 34.25
C PRO A 60 -0.27 -6.45 33.61
N LEU A 61 -0.58 -6.34 32.32
CA LEU A 61 -0.51 -5.09 31.55
C LEU A 61 -1.73 -4.21 31.79
N ALA A 62 -1.52 -2.93 32.11
CA ALA A 62 -2.56 -1.92 32.15
C ALA A 62 -2.85 -1.40 30.74
N PHE A 63 -3.94 -1.85 30.12
CA PHE A 63 -4.32 -1.40 28.78
C PHE A 63 -5.78 -0.94 28.68
N LYS A 64 -6.05 -0.11 27.66
CA LYS A 64 -7.41 0.31 27.28
C LYS A 64 -7.60 0.23 25.77
N VAL A 65 -8.87 0.16 25.35
CA VAL A 65 -9.29 0.26 23.96
C VAL A 65 -10.23 1.46 23.81
N VAL A 66 -10.01 2.29 22.80
CA VAL A 66 -10.87 3.44 22.49
C VAL A 66 -11.55 3.20 21.16
N ASP A 67 -12.89 3.24 21.14
CA ASP A 67 -13.70 3.08 19.93
C ASP A 67 -14.81 4.14 19.85
N SER A 68 -15.05 4.67 18.65
CA SER A 68 -16.04 5.73 18.41
C SER A 68 -17.47 5.32 18.75
N TYR A 69 -17.80 4.04 18.61
CA TYR A 69 -19.16 3.51 18.83
C TYR A 69 -19.37 3.06 20.28
N GLY A 70 -18.28 2.66 20.96
CA GLY A 70 -18.32 2.25 22.37
C GLY A 70 -18.81 0.83 22.60
N GLU A 71 -18.90 0.04 21.53
CA GLU A 71 -19.24 -1.38 21.56
C GLU A 71 -18.29 -2.15 20.62
N TRP A 72 -17.88 -3.35 21.05
CA TRP A 72 -16.96 -4.17 20.28
C TRP A 72 -17.55 -4.57 18.93
N THR A 73 -16.75 -4.43 17.87
CA THR A 73 -17.05 -4.85 16.50
C THR A 73 -18.27 -4.17 15.85
N SER A 74 -18.86 -3.14 16.45
CA SER A 74 -20.11 -2.52 15.95
C SER A 74 -20.00 -1.94 14.54
N LEU A 75 -18.90 -1.26 14.22
CA LEU A 75 -18.66 -0.78 12.86
C LEU A 75 -18.51 -1.92 11.86
N TRP A 76 -17.86 -3.02 12.27
CA TRP A 76 -17.70 -4.21 11.43
C TRP A 76 -19.05 -4.92 11.20
N GLU A 77 -19.87 -5.06 12.24
CA GLU A 77 -21.22 -5.64 12.13
C GLU A 77 -22.12 -4.77 11.24
N SER A 78 -22.08 -3.45 11.43
CA SER A 78 -22.78 -2.47 10.59
C SER A 78 -22.41 -2.62 9.11
N GLN A 79 -21.12 -2.75 8.80
CA GLN A 79 -20.64 -2.98 7.43
C GLN A 79 -21.21 -4.25 6.81
N PHE A 80 -21.15 -5.37 7.54
CA PHE A 80 -21.61 -6.66 7.03
C PHE A 80 -23.12 -6.66 6.83
N ARG A 81 -23.87 -6.04 7.75
CA ARG A 81 -25.34 -5.87 7.62
C ARG A 81 -25.69 -4.96 6.45
N ALA A 82 -25.05 -3.79 6.33
CA ALA A 82 -25.33 -2.80 5.29
C ALA A 82 -25.07 -3.33 3.87
N LEU A 83 -24.09 -4.20 3.71
CA LEU A 83 -23.73 -4.79 2.41
C LEU A 83 -24.31 -6.20 2.21
N ASN A 84 -25.15 -6.68 3.13
CA ASN A 84 -25.73 -8.03 3.11
C ASN A 84 -24.66 -9.11 2.85
N ILE A 85 -23.55 -9.04 3.58
CA ILE A 85 -22.44 -10.00 3.45
C ILE A 85 -22.81 -11.25 4.26
N PRO A 86 -22.91 -12.44 3.63
CA PRO A 86 -23.44 -13.64 4.30
C PRO A 86 -22.42 -14.37 5.17
N HIS A 87 -21.12 -14.30 4.83
CA HIS A 87 -20.05 -15.01 5.52
C HIS A 87 -18.73 -14.23 5.50
N LEU A 88 -17.83 -14.54 6.43
CA LEU A 88 -16.45 -14.03 6.45
C LEU A 88 -15.70 -14.46 5.18
N ARG A 89 -14.68 -13.70 4.79
CA ARG A 89 -13.82 -14.02 3.63
C ARG A 89 -12.47 -14.63 4.01
N SER A 90 -12.25 -14.87 5.31
CA SER A 90 -11.00 -15.41 5.83
C SER A 90 -11.30 -16.58 6.76
N HIS A 91 -10.49 -17.64 6.66
CA HIS A 91 -10.54 -18.84 7.51
C HIS A 91 -9.89 -18.63 8.90
N THR A 92 -9.62 -17.38 9.29
CA THR A 92 -8.77 -17.01 10.45
C THR A 92 -9.47 -17.14 11.81
N LEU A 93 -10.30 -18.17 11.97
CA LEU A 93 -10.53 -18.78 13.27
C LEU A 93 -9.39 -19.80 13.61
N ASN A 94 -8.50 -20.10 12.65
CA ASN A 94 -7.48 -21.16 12.72
C ASN A 94 -6.43 -21.09 13.85
N ASP A 95 -6.17 -19.94 14.47
CA ASP A 95 -5.18 -19.85 15.57
C ASP A 95 -5.78 -20.26 16.94
N ARG A 96 -7.04 -20.72 16.94
CA ARG A 96 -7.90 -20.86 18.12
C ARG A 96 -8.70 -22.16 18.08
N THR A 97 -8.16 -23.22 17.48
CA THR A 97 -8.79 -24.54 17.35
C THR A 97 -9.36 -25.03 18.70
N ALA A 98 -8.59 -24.88 19.78
CA ALA A 98 -9.03 -25.25 21.13
C ALA A 98 -10.23 -24.45 21.65
N GLU A 99 -10.42 -23.20 21.23
CA GLU A 99 -11.56 -22.37 21.66
C GLU A 99 -12.80 -22.56 20.82
N LEU A 100 -12.65 -22.85 19.52
CA LEU A 100 -13.76 -23.26 18.66
C LEU A 100 -14.39 -24.57 19.15
N HIS A 101 -13.59 -25.45 19.74
CA HIS A 101 -14.07 -26.67 20.40
C HIS A 101 -14.77 -26.43 21.75
N CYS A 102 -14.68 -25.22 22.33
CA CYS A 102 -15.40 -24.84 23.55
C CYS A 102 -16.76 -24.19 23.26
N LEU A 103 -17.11 -23.94 21.99
CA LEU A 103 -18.46 -23.55 21.62
C LEU A 103 -19.41 -24.74 21.88
N PRO A 104 -20.59 -24.53 22.50
CA PRO A 104 -21.56 -25.60 22.68
C PRO A 104 -21.86 -26.25 21.33
N ASP A 105 -21.97 -27.58 21.27
CA ASP A 105 -22.16 -28.35 20.03
C ASP A 105 -23.27 -27.77 19.12
N HIS A 106 -24.28 -27.10 19.67
CA HIS A 106 -25.38 -26.48 18.92
C HIS A 106 -25.00 -25.23 18.09
N THR A 107 -23.87 -24.55 18.35
CA THR A 107 -23.53 -23.27 17.69
C THR A 107 -22.87 -23.45 16.32
N LEU A 108 -22.20 -24.59 16.09
CA LEU A 108 -21.59 -24.96 14.80
C LEU A 108 -22.55 -25.68 13.84
N ILE A 109 -23.68 -26.19 14.36
CA ILE A 109 -24.56 -27.15 13.66
C ILE A 109 -25.70 -26.46 12.87
N LEU A 110 -25.94 -25.15 13.07
CA LEU A 110 -27.10 -24.44 12.51
C LEU A 110 -26.77 -23.23 11.61
N ASP A 111 -25.51 -23.05 11.22
CA ASP A 111 -25.15 -21.94 10.32
C ASP A 111 -25.50 -22.28 8.85
N GLU A 112 -26.75 -22.01 8.46
CA GLU A 112 -27.24 -22.18 7.09
C GLU A 112 -26.46 -21.35 6.05
N ASN A 113 -25.69 -20.34 6.50
CA ASN A 113 -24.91 -19.44 5.65
C ASN A 113 -23.41 -19.81 5.60
N ALA A 114 -22.99 -20.91 6.24
CA ALA A 114 -21.62 -21.39 6.16
C ALA A 114 -21.26 -21.77 4.72
N PHE A 115 -20.25 -21.11 4.14
CA PHE A 115 -19.86 -21.35 2.75
C PHE A 115 -18.63 -22.26 2.67
N PHE A 116 -18.75 -23.39 1.96
CA PHE A 116 -17.67 -24.34 1.74
C PHE A 116 -16.95 -24.01 0.42
N ASN A 117 -15.91 -23.18 0.48
CA ASN A 117 -15.23 -22.68 -0.73
C ASN A 117 -13.95 -23.43 -1.12
N ASP A 118 -13.83 -24.73 -0.81
CA ASP A 118 -12.68 -25.48 -1.32
C ASP A 118 -13.04 -26.36 -2.52
N MET A 119 -12.41 -26.04 -3.66
CA MET A 119 -12.49 -26.81 -4.91
C MET A 119 -11.68 -28.12 -4.84
N ARG A 120 -10.86 -28.34 -3.80
CA ARG A 120 -10.18 -29.60 -3.50
C ARG A 120 -11.12 -30.64 -2.88
N LEU A 121 -12.28 -30.21 -2.37
CA LEU A 121 -13.29 -31.13 -1.83
C LEU A 121 -14.04 -31.78 -3.00
N GLY A 122 -13.83 -33.08 -3.20
CA GLY A 122 -14.57 -33.85 -4.17
C GLY A 122 -16.06 -33.92 -3.84
N LYS A 123 -16.91 -34.37 -4.78
CA LYS A 123 -18.36 -34.59 -4.54
C LYS A 123 -18.64 -35.44 -3.28
N LYS A 124 -17.72 -36.34 -2.91
CA LYS A 124 -17.80 -37.17 -1.70
C LYS A 124 -17.57 -36.38 -0.41
N ASP A 125 -16.62 -35.46 -0.38
CA ASP A 125 -16.31 -34.68 0.83
C ASP A 125 -17.34 -33.60 1.08
N ARG A 126 -17.90 -33.01 0.02
CA ARG A 126 -19.09 -32.13 0.11
C ARG A 126 -20.29 -32.84 0.73
N ARG A 127 -20.50 -34.14 0.43
CA ARG A 127 -21.54 -34.98 1.05
C ARG A 127 -21.21 -35.44 2.48
N ARG A 128 -19.93 -35.46 2.88
CA ARG A 128 -19.53 -35.76 4.26
C ARG A 128 -19.70 -34.56 5.18
N LEU A 129 -19.45 -33.36 4.65
CA LEU A 129 -19.66 -32.08 5.33
C LEU A 129 -21.13 -31.74 5.57
N SER A 130 -22.07 -32.35 4.83
CA SER A 130 -23.51 -32.26 5.08
C SER A 130 -24.01 -33.16 6.23
N SER A 131 -23.11 -33.75 7.02
CA SER A 131 -23.44 -34.55 8.20
C SER A 131 -22.79 -33.98 9.46
N ASN A 132 -23.49 -34.02 10.60
CA ASN A 132 -23.03 -33.40 11.87
C ASN A 132 -21.62 -33.80 12.31
N ARG A 133 -21.17 -35.03 12.01
CA ARG A 133 -19.81 -35.52 12.35
C ARG A 133 -18.71 -35.05 11.38
N GLY A 134 -19.07 -34.57 10.18
CA GLY A 134 -18.11 -34.15 9.15
C GLY A 134 -17.56 -32.73 9.35
N LEU A 135 -18.39 -31.81 9.87
CA LEU A 135 -17.99 -30.43 10.19
C LEU A 135 -16.92 -30.37 11.29
N GLN A 136 -17.04 -31.18 12.35
CA GLN A 136 -16.05 -31.24 13.43
C GLN A 136 -14.65 -31.70 12.98
N LYS A 137 -14.55 -32.52 11.92
CA LYS A 137 -13.26 -33.06 11.42
C LYS A 137 -12.58 -32.19 10.35
N SER A 138 -13.25 -31.15 9.85
CA SER A 138 -12.83 -30.45 8.62
C SER A 138 -13.09 -28.93 8.67
N LEU A 139 -12.89 -28.33 9.86
CA LEU A 139 -13.06 -26.89 10.15
C LEU A 139 -12.20 -25.97 9.28
N TYR A 140 -11.19 -26.51 8.58
CA TYR A 140 -10.27 -25.77 7.73
C TYR A 140 -10.89 -25.20 6.44
N PHE A 141 -12.12 -25.59 6.07
CA PHE A 141 -12.70 -25.29 4.75
C PHE A 141 -14.05 -24.55 4.76
N SER A 142 -14.60 -24.20 5.92
CA SER A 142 -15.81 -23.39 6.02
C SER A 142 -15.47 -21.91 6.21
N LEU A 143 -16.20 -21.03 5.54
CA LEU A 143 -16.29 -19.62 5.87
C LEU A 143 -17.47 -19.46 6.84
N PRO A 144 -17.24 -19.01 8.09
CA PRO A 144 -18.33 -18.85 9.05
C PRO A 144 -19.27 -17.74 8.58
N GLY A 145 -20.56 -17.95 8.79
CA GLY A 145 -21.60 -16.97 8.56
C GLY A 145 -21.39 -15.73 9.43
N THR A 146 -21.94 -14.61 8.96
CA THR A 146 -21.82 -13.32 9.67
C THR A 146 -22.39 -13.40 11.08
N ARG A 147 -23.54 -14.06 11.27
CA ARG A 147 -24.16 -14.24 12.58
C ARG A 147 -23.27 -15.04 13.54
N LEU A 148 -22.74 -16.17 13.07
CA LEU A 148 -21.82 -17.00 13.85
C LEU A 148 -20.57 -16.21 14.27
N SER A 149 -20.05 -15.37 13.38
CA SER A 149 -18.89 -14.53 13.66
C SER A 149 -19.17 -13.50 14.76
N VAL A 150 -20.33 -12.85 14.70
CA VAL A 150 -20.78 -11.90 15.73
C VAL A 150 -20.96 -12.59 17.08
N ASP A 151 -21.60 -13.76 17.10
CA ASP A 151 -21.83 -14.52 18.34
C ASP A 151 -20.49 -14.98 18.95
N PHE A 152 -19.53 -15.39 18.11
CA PHE A 152 -18.16 -15.66 18.55
C PHE A 152 -17.50 -14.41 19.18
N PHE A 153 -17.59 -13.24 18.54
CA PHE A 153 -17.01 -12.01 19.10
C PHE A 153 -17.60 -11.65 20.46
N ARG A 154 -18.93 -11.75 20.62
CA ARG A 154 -19.59 -11.51 21.91
C ARG A 154 -19.11 -12.47 22.99
N GLN A 155 -19.02 -13.77 22.68
CA GLN A 155 -18.51 -14.75 23.63
C GLN A 155 -17.08 -14.44 24.07
N GLN A 156 -16.23 -13.91 23.18
CA GLN A 156 -14.87 -13.51 23.51
C GLN A 156 -14.84 -12.30 24.45
N VAL A 157 -15.70 -11.31 24.19
CA VAL A 157 -15.86 -10.16 25.09
C VAL A 157 -16.28 -10.62 26.48
N ASP A 158 -17.28 -11.48 26.58
CA ASP A 158 -17.79 -12.02 27.84
C ASP A 158 -16.73 -12.85 28.58
N LYS A 159 -16.09 -13.79 27.87
CA LYS A 159 -15.12 -14.74 28.44
C LYS A 159 -13.91 -14.05 29.07
N TYR A 160 -13.42 -12.97 28.44
CA TYR A 160 -12.23 -12.25 28.88
C TYR A 160 -12.55 -10.92 29.57
N GLY A 161 -13.83 -10.60 29.80
CA GLY A 161 -14.26 -9.36 30.47
C GLY A 161 -13.84 -8.09 29.72
N LEU A 162 -13.80 -8.12 28.39
CA LEU A 162 -13.18 -7.06 27.57
C LEU A 162 -14.00 -5.76 27.51
N ASP A 163 -15.25 -5.76 27.94
CA ASP A 163 -16.02 -4.52 28.10
C ASP A 163 -15.41 -3.59 29.17
N SER A 164 -14.70 -4.15 30.15
CA SER A 164 -14.05 -3.36 31.21
C SER A 164 -12.91 -2.47 30.71
N VAL A 165 -12.30 -2.83 29.57
CA VAL A 165 -11.17 -2.09 28.97
C VAL A 165 -11.60 -1.22 27.78
N LEU A 166 -12.84 -1.34 27.31
CA LEU A 166 -13.38 -0.55 26.21
C LEU A 166 -13.89 0.81 26.71
N THR A 167 -13.48 1.88 26.05
CA THR A 167 -13.93 3.25 26.33
C THR A 167 -14.49 3.85 25.04
N LYS A 168 -15.70 4.41 25.12
CA LYS A 168 -16.29 5.14 24.01
C LYS A 168 -15.55 6.47 23.79
N GLY A 169 -15.01 6.68 22.60
CA GLY A 169 -14.33 7.91 22.23
C GLY A 169 -13.79 7.87 20.81
N THR A 170 -13.76 9.02 20.15
CA THR A 170 -13.11 9.15 18.84
C THR A 170 -11.77 9.83 19.03
N VAL A 171 -10.69 9.15 18.66
CA VAL A 171 -9.35 9.75 18.67
C VAL A 171 -9.22 10.71 17.48
N ASP A 172 -8.80 11.93 17.76
CA ASP A 172 -8.56 12.97 16.77
C ASP A 172 -7.05 13.07 16.42
N ARG A 173 -6.20 13.07 17.45
CA ARG A 173 -4.76 13.32 17.30
C ARG A 173 -3.92 12.44 18.20
N LEU A 174 -2.77 12.00 17.70
CA LEU A 174 -1.74 11.27 18.42
C LEU A 174 -0.44 12.09 18.39
N THR A 175 0.19 12.31 19.55
CA THR A 175 1.44 13.07 19.65
C THR A 175 2.47 12.28 20.46
N PRO A 176 3.66 11.97 19.89
CA PRO A 176 4.73 11.31 20.63
C PRO A 176 5.33 12.26 21.68
N VAL A 177 5.75 11.70 22.82
CA VAL A 177 6.49 12.38 23.88
C VAL A 177 7.93 11.86 23.86
N MET A 178 8.88 12.78 23.66
CA MET A 178 10.26 12.46 23.32
C MET A 178 11.20 12.61 24.52
N SER A 179 12.13 11.67 24.66
CA SER A 179 13.32 11.81 25.51
C SER A 179 14.49 11.12 24.82
N GLU A 180 15.65 11.77 24.73
CA GLU A 180 16.89 11.18 24.18
C GLU A 180 16.73 10.50 22.79
N GLY A 181 15.86 11.05 21.94
CA GLY A 181 15.63 10.52 20.59
C GLY A 181 14.69 9.31 20.50
N ILE A 182 14.16 8.83 21.63
CA ILE A 182 13.15 7.76 21.69
C ILE A 182 11.80 8.30 22.19
N VAL A 183 10.71 7.62 21.80
CA VAL A 183 9.38 7.88 22.34
C VAL A 183 9.26 7.20 23.69
N THR A 184 8.96 7.98 24.72
CA THR A 184 8.71 7.49 26.08
C THR A 184 7.22 7.22 26.33
N SER A 185 6.35 8.05 25.76
CA SER A 185 4.91 7.88 25.80
C SER A 185 4.23 8.58 24.62
N PHE A 186 2.93 8.38 24.49
CA PHE A 186 2.08 9.07 23.54
C PHE A 186 0.95 9.78 24.27
N ARG A 187 0.69 11.04 23.89
CA ARG A 187 -0.54 11.75 24.24
C ARG A 187 -1.57 11.54 23.13
N VAL A 188 -2.73 11.01 23.50
CA VAL A 188 -3.82 10.64 22.59
C VAL A 188 -5.03 11.51 22.91
N PHE A 189 -5.38 12.39 21.98
CA PHE A 189 -6.44 13.38 22.14
C PHE A 189 -7.75 12.85 21.57
N LEU A 190 -8.81 12.88 22.38
CA LEU A 190 -10.16 12.51 21.99
C LEU A 190 -10.97 13.74 21.57
N GLN A 191 -11.95 13.55 20.68
CA GLN A 191 -12.82 14.64 20.21
C GLN A 191 -13.66 15.31 21.31
N ASN A 192 -13.90 14.62 22.42
CA ASN A 192 -14.61 15.17 23.59
C ASN A 192 -13.71 16.05 24.48
N GLY A 193 -12.43 16.20 24.15
CA GLY A 193 -11.45 16.99 24.91
C GLY A 193 -10.57 16.17 25.87
N ASP A 194 -10.89 14.90 26.10
CA ASP A 194 -10.09 14.04 26.97
C ASP A 194 -8.72 13.74 26.36
N VAL A 195 -7.71 13.58 27.21
CA VAL A 195 -6.35 13.18 26.82
C VAL A 195 -5.97 11.92 27.57
N LEU A 196 -5.63 10.87 26.83
CA LEU A 196 -5.07 9.64 27.36
C LEU A 196 -3.56 9.62 27.13
N GLU A 197 -2.84 8.97 28.04
CA GLU A 197 -1.40 8.80 27.93
C GLU A 197 -1.02 7.33 28.06
N ALA A 198 -0.25 6.84 27.09
CA ALA A 198 0.17 5.44 27.01
C ALA A 198 1.63 5.31 26.55
N GLN A 199 2.36 4.35 27.11
CA GLN A 199 3.72 4.02 26.66
C GLN A 199 3.72 3.49 25.23
N ARG A 200 2.74 2.63 24.89
CA ARG A 200 2.60 2.01 23.58
C ARG A 200 1.21 2.29 23.01
N VAL A 201 1.13 2.51 21.70
CA VAL A 201 -0.15 2.72 21.01
C VAL A 201 -0.30 1.71 19.88
N VAL A 202 -1.48 1.11 19.74
CA VAL A 202 -1.80 0.21 18.63
C VAL A 202 -2.95 0.80 17.83
N MET A 203 -2.72 1.10 16.55
CA MET A 203 -3.71 1.64 15.65
C MET A 203 -4.42 0.51 14.88
N ALA A 204 -5.65 0.21 15.27
CA ALA A 204 -6.49 -0.86 14.73
C ALA A 204 -7.78 -0.32 14.07
N THR A 205 -7.76 0.90 13.53
CA THR A 205 -8.97 1.59 13.06
C THR A 205 -9.47 1.20 11.67
N GLY A 206 -8.72 0.39 10.91
CA GLY A 206 -9.07 0.08 9.52
C GLY A 206 -9.13 1.32 8.60
N PRO A 207 -9.38 1.14 7.29
CA PRO A 207 -9.40 2.23 6.30
C PRO A 207 -10.75 2.96 6.25
N THR A 208 -11.71 2.61 7.10
CA THR A 208 -13.11 2.97 6.89
C THR A 208 -13.45 4.38 7.34
N ARG A 209 -12.47 5.19 7.76
CA ARG A 209 -12.76 6.59 8.09
C ARG A 209 -13.30 7.31 6.85
N ALA A 210 -14.38 8.07 7.03
CA ALA A 210 -15.05 8.76 5.93
C ALA A 210 -14.10 9.63 5.09
N HIS A 211 -13.06 10.21 5.71
CA HIS A 211 -12.05 11.02 5.02
C HIS A 211 -11.14 10.24 4.05
N MET A 212 -11.10 8.91 4.16
CA MET A 212 -10.28 8.05 3.29
C MET A 212 -11.06 7.54 2.06
N ALA A 213 -12.32 7.94 1.91
CA ALA A 213 -13.14 7.61 0.75
C ALA A 213 -12.46 8.08 -0.54
N ASN A 214 -12.35 7.19 -1.52
CA ASN A 214 -11.80 7.53 -2.83
C ASN A 214 -12.87 8.24 -3.67
N ILE A 215 -13.03 9.54 -3.46
CA ILE A 215 -14.00 10.36 -4.18
C ILE A 215 -13.46 10.71 -5.57
N PRO A 216 -14.15 10.36 -6.67
CA PRO A 216 -13.75 10.75 -8.01
C PRO A 216 -13.71 12.27 -8.18
N SER A 217 -12.73 12.78 -8.92
CA SER A 217 -12.52 14.22 -9.11
C SER A 217 -13.73 14.97 -9.69
N TRP A 218 -14.55 14.31 -10.52
CA TRP A 218 -15.74 14.92 -11.10
C TRP A 218 -16.81 15.27 -10.05
N VAL A 219 -16.81 14.65 -8.87
CA VAL A 219 -17.73 14.97 -7.78
C VAL A 219 -17.45 16.37 -7.24
N SER A 220 -16.17 16.72 -7.08
CA SER A 220 -15.74 18.06 -6.66
C SER A 220 -16.02 19.14 -7.72
N SER A 221 -16.30 18.75 -8.96
CA SER A 221 -16.60 19.65 -10.07
C SER A 221 -18.10 19.92 -10.25
N ILE A 222 -18.97 19.33 -9.43
CA ILE A 222 -20.41 19.58 -9.48
C ILE A 222 -20.67 21.01 -8.98
N ALA A 223 -21.22 21.85 -9.86
CA ALA A 223 -21.46 23.26 -9.55
C ALA A 223 -22.79 23.46 -8.81
N GLU A 224 -23.77 22.61 -9.09
CA GLU A 224 -25.09 22.69 -8.50
C GLU A 224 -25.10 22.14 -7.07
N SER A 225 -25.87 22.77 -6.18
CA SER A 225 -26.22 22.09 -4.91
C SER A 225 -27.14 20.91 -5.20
N TYR A 226 -27.08 19.87 -4.38
CA TYR A 226 -27.92 18.67 -4.52
C TYR A 226 -28.18 18.06 -3.14
N PRO A 227 -29.27 17.28 -2.96
CA PRO A 227 -29.51 16.57 -1.71
C PRO A 227 -28.44 15.50 -1.45
N GLU A 228 -27.84 15.47 -0.26
CA GLU A 228 -26.69 14.60 0.05
C GLU A 228 -27.03 13.10 -0.15
N GLU A 229 -28.27 12.70 0.11
CA GLU A 229 -28.76 11.33 -0.08
C GLU A 229 -28.88 10.91 -1.57
N ARG A 230 -28.67 11.82 -2.51
CA ARG A 230 -28.73 11.55 -3.96
C ARG A 230 -27.37 11.18 -4.55
N LEU A 231 -26.27 11.48 -3.87
CA LEU A 231 -24.91 11.07 -4.24
C LEU A 231 -24.15 10.68 -2.98
N GLN A 232 -23.94 9.38 -2.79
CA GLN A 232 -23.33 8.85 -1.57
C GLN A 232 -22.16 7.92 -1.87
N HIS A 233 -21.13 7.98 -1.04
CA HIS A 233 -20.08 6.98 -1.03
C HIS A 233 -20.46 5.83 -0.10
N THR A 234 -20.13 4.60 -0.49
CA THR A 234 -20.49 3.40 0.27
C THR A 234 -19.97 3.40 1.71
N VAL A 235 -18.94 4.20 2.03
CA VAL A 235 -18.47 4.41 3.41
C VAL A 235 -19.55 5.00 4.32
N GLN A 236 -20.43 5.86 3.81
CA GLN A 236 -21.49 6.47 4.61
C GLN A 236 -22.50 5.43 5.10
N LEU A 237 -22.82 4.43 4.25
CA LEU A 237 -23.65 3.29 4.66
C LEU A 237 -23.03 2.50 5.81
N MET A 238 -21.71 2.32 5.74
CA MET A 238 -20.96 1.54 6.73
C MET A 238 -20.97 2.17 8.12
N HIS A 239 -20.99 3.51 8.18
CA HIS A 239 -20.92 4.28 9.43
C HIS A 239 -22.28 4.62 10.03
N HIS A 240 -23.37 4.29 9.35
CA HIS A 240 -24.72 4.61 9.81
C HIS A 240 -25.14 3.64 10.93
N HIS A 241 -25.23 4.18 12.15
CA HIS A 241 -25.65 3.46 13.34
C HIS A 241 -27.16 3.66 13.53
N PRO A 242 -28.00 2.60 13.53
CA PRO A 242 -29.40 2.77 13.89
C PRO A 242 -29.46 3.37 15.31
N ALA A 243 -30.28 4.41 15.50
CA ALA A 243 -30.42 5.05 16.80
C ALA A 243 -30.61 3.98 17.89
N SER A 244 -29.84 4.12 18.96
CA SER A 244 -29.79 3.24 20.13
C SER A 244 -31.12 2.54 20.41
N ARG A 245 -31.05 1.21 20.64
CA ARG A 245 -32.04 0.47 21.46
C ARG A 245 -32.25 1.24 22.76
N SER A 246 -33.19 2.17 22.74
CA SER A 246 -33.55 2.99 23.87
C SER A 246 -34.59 2.21 24.67
N ALA A 247 -34.34 2.12 25.97
CA ALA A 247 -35.23 1.61 27.00
C ALA A 247 -35.56 0.10 26.97
N ARG A 248 -34.70 -0.72 27.60
CA ARG A 248 -35.23 -1.74 28.51
C ARG A 248 -35.80 -1.00 29.73
N GLN A 249 -37.03 -0.54 29.63
CA GLN A 249 -37.83 -0.31 30.83
C GLN A 249 -38.05 -1.69 31.47
N GLN A 250 -37.46 -1.88 32.63
CA GLN A 250 -37.91 -2.89 33.57
C GLN A 250 -39.33 -2.52 34.00
N GLU A 251 -40.31 -3.33 33.65
CA GLU A 251 -41.45 -3.58 34.52
C GLU A 251 -41.65 -5.10 34.68
N PRO A 252 -42.08 -5.56 35.88
CA PRO A 252 -41.98 -6.96 36.26
C PRO A 252 -43.28 -7.73 36.02
N GLY A 253 -43.15 -8.94 35.49
CA GLY A 253 -44.10 -10.02 35.72
C GLY A 253 -45.12 -10.29 34.61
N SER A 254 -44.83 -11.29 33.79
CA SER A 254 -45.83 -12.29 33.36
C SER A 254 -45.13 -13.45 32.65
N GLN A 255 -45.36 -14.66 33.14
CA GLN A 255 -44.90 -15.92 32.56
C GLN A 255 -45.68 -16.25 31.28
N ASN A 256 -45.03 -17.05 30.41
CA ASN A 256 -45.57 -17.89 29.33
C ASN A 256 -45.96 -17.20 28.01
N GLN A 257 -45.23 -17.50 26.93
CA GLN A 257 -45.57 -18.51 25.91
C GLN A 257 -44.62 -18.37 24.71
N GLU A 258 -43.88 -19.43 24.42
CA GLU A 258 -43.23 -19.63 23.12
C GLU A 258 -44.32 -19.96 22.10
N GLN A 259 -44.51 -19.10 21.09
CA GLN A 259 -45.22 -19.44 19.87
C GLN A 259 -44.39 -19.05 18.65
N GLU A 260 -44.28 -20.02 17.75
CA GLU A 260 -43.69 -19.93 16.43
C GLU A 260 -44.39 -18.85 15.59
N GLU A 261 -43.64 -17.89 15.06
CA GLU A 261 -44.10 -17.04 13.95
C GLU A 261 -43.31 -17.35 12.67
N SER A 262 -43.99 -18.10 11.80
CA SER A 262 -43.67 -18.27 10.39
C SER A 262 -44.00 -17.00 9.60
N SER A 263 -43.05 -16.59 8.75
CA SER A 263 -43.22 -15.82 7.50
C SER A 263 -44.06 -14.53 7.51
N SER A 264 -43.41 -13.44 7.06
CA SER A 264 -43.95 -12.15 6.59
C SER A 264 -43.95 -10.96 7.56
N SER A 265 -42.76 -10.41 7.85
CA SER A 265 -42.59 -8.97 8.09
C SER A 265 -41.13 -8.54 7.85
N LEU A 266 -40.85 -7.98 6.67
CA LEU A 266 -39.70 -7.09 6.49
C LEU A 266 -40.02 -5.78 7.22
N SER A 267 -39.69 -5.64 8.50
CA SER A 267 -39.73 -4.32 9.16
C SER A 267 -38.79 -4.18 10.36
N SER A 268 -37.78 -3.31 10.18
CA SER A 268 -37.34 -2.24 11.12
C SER A 268 -35.82 -1.98 11.18
N GLY A 269 -35.00 -2.47 10.24
CA GLY A 269 -33.55 -2.19 10.30
C GLY A 269 -32.72 -2.30 9.01
N SER A 270 -33.34 -2.39 7.82
CA SER A 270 -32.59 -2.48 6.54
C SER A 270 -32.22 -1.09 6.00
N TYR A 271 -30.95 -0.88 5.68
CA TYR A 271 -30.45 0.36 5.06
C TYR A 271 -31.10 0.60 3.70
N VAL A 272 -31.57 1.83 3.45
CA VAL A 272 -32.22 2.21 2.18
C VAL A 272 -31.16 2.59 1.15
N VAL A 273 -30.87 1.69 0.21
CA VAL A 273 -29.99 1.93 -0.94
C VAL A 273 -30.74 2.69 -2.03
N CYS A 274 -32.03 2.40 -2.24
CA CYS A 274 -32.93 3.15 -3.12
C CYS A 274 -34.40 2.95 -2.74
N GLU A 275 -35.27 3.83 -3.23
CA GLU A 275 -36.71 3.63 -3.16
C GLU A 275 -37.20 2.76 -4.35
N PRO A 276 -38.30 2.01 -4.20
CA PRO A 276 -38.90 1.27 -5.30
C PRO A 276 -39.18 2.17 -6.51
N GLY A 277 -38.80 1.70 -7.71
CA GLY A 277 -39.00 2.42 -8.97
C GLY A 277 -37.84 3.35 -9.37
N GLN A 278 -36.89 3.66 -8.48
CA GLN A 278 -35.76 4.54 -8.79
C GLN A 278 -34.78 3.94 -9.80
N ARG A 279 -34.16 4.79 -10.61
CA ARG A 279 -33.01 4.48 -11.47
C ARG A 279 -31.72 4.81 -10.72
N VAL A 280 -30.86 3.82 -10.54
CA VAL A 280 -29.65 3.93 -9.74
C VAL A 280 -28.41 3.74 -10.62
N VAL A 281 -27.37 4.53 -10.39
CA VAL A 281 -26.04 4.27 -10.97
C VAL A 281 -25.04 3.95 -9.87
N VAL A 282 -24.26 2.90 -10.08
CA VAL A 282 -23.23 2.45 -9.15
C VAL A 282 -21.88 2.53 -9.85
N VAL A 283 -20.98 3.36 -9.30
CA VAL A 283 -19.65 3.63 -9.85
C VAL A 283 -18.60 2.83 -9.06
N GLY A 284 -17.86 1.96 -9.76
CA GLY A 284 -16.86 1.06 -9.18
C GLY A 284 -17.02 -0.35 -9.71
N GLY A 285 -15.93 -1.12 -9.83
CA GLY A 285 -15.94 -2.48 -10.41
C GLY A 285 -15.70 -3.61 -9.40
N GLY A 286 -15.74 -3.31 -8.11
CA GLY A 286 -15.40 -4.26 -7.05
C GLY A 286 -16.60 -5.00 -6.47
N LEU A 287 -16.32 -5.83 -5.46
CA LEU A 287 -17.35 -6.59 -4.77
C LEU A 287 -18.35 -5.71 -4.00
N THR A 288 -17.91 -4.57 -3.45
CA THR A 288 -18.82 -3.60 -2.80
C THR A 288 -19.86 -3.07 -3.78
N SER A 289 -19.49 -2.75 -5.02
CA SER A 289 -20.47 -2.35 -6.04
C SER A 289 -21.47 -3.48 -6.33
N ALA A 290 -21.02 -4.73 -6.42
CA ALA A 290 -21.91 -5.86 -6.67
C ALA A 290 -22.95 -6.03 -5.54
N HIS A 291 -22.55 -5.86 -4.28
CA HIS A 291 -23.46 -5.89 -3.13
C HIS A 291 -24.50 -4.76 -3.19
N ILE A 292 -24.06 -3.52 -3.44
CA ILE A 292 -24.97 -2.36 -3.55
C ILE A 292 -25.98 -2.56 -4.68
N ILE A 293 -25.55 -3.07 -5.83
CA ILE A 293 -26.43 -3.38 -6.96
C ILE A 293 -27.46 -4.44 -6.57
N SER A 294 -27.03 -5.52 -5.93
CA SER A 294 -27.92 -6.57 -5.45
C SER A 294 -28.98 -6.02 -4.50
N ILE A 295 -28.59 -5.16 -3.56
CA ILE A 295 -29.52 -4.55 -2.59
C ILE A 295 -30.49 -3.59 -3.30
N ALA A 296 -30.00 -2.75 -4.22
CA ALA A 296 -30.85 -1.84 -4.99
C ALA A 296 -31.92 -2.61 -5.78
N LEU A 297 -31.54 -3.70 -6.44
CA LEU A 297 -32.47 -4.56 -7.18
C LEU A 297 -33.49 -5.23 -6.25
N GLN A 298 -33.07 -5.71 -5.08
CA GLN A 298 -33.97 -6.27 -4.06
C GLN A 298 -34.93 -5.23 -3.46
N GLN A 299 -34.51 -3.98 -3.36
CA GLN A 299 -35.34 -2.84 -2.91
C GLN A 299 -36.24 -2.28 -4.01
N GLY A 300 -36.25 -2.89 -5.20
CA GLY A 300 -37.17 -2.56 -6.27
C GLY A 300 -36.70 -1.45 -7.21
N ALA A 301 -35.39 -1.20 -7.34
CA ALA A 301 -34.87 -0.31 -8.37
C ALA A 301 -35.41 -0.69 -9.76
N SER A 302 -35.94 0.28 -10.50
CA SER A 302 -36.47 0.02 -11.85
C SER A 302 -35.36 -0.33 -12.82
N HIS A 303 -34.22 0.35 -12.73
CA HIS A 303 -33.01 0.07 -13.50
C HIS A 303 -31.76 0.40 -12.69
N VAL A 304 -30.72 -0.42 -12.84
CA VAL A 304 -29.40 -0.15 -12.26
C VAL A 304 -28.34 -0.08 -13.37
N THR A 305 -27.50 0.95 -13.36
CA THR A 305 -26.37 1.08 -14.28
C THR A 305 -25.05 0.91 -13.52
N TRP A 306 -24.23 -0.06 -13.92
CA TRP A 306 -22.96 -0.39 -13.28
C TRP A 306 -21.78 0.15 -14.10
N VAL A 307 -21.16 1.23 -13.63
CA VAL A 307 -20.12 1.96 -14.37
C VAL A 307 -18.73 1.64 -13.82
N MET A 308 -17.80 1.27 -14.69
CA MET A 308 -16.43 0.93 -14.31
C MET A 308 -15.41 1.24 -15.41
N ARG A 309 -14.23 1.72 -15.00
CA ARG A 309 -13.14 2.15 -15.90
C ARG A 309 -12.38 1.02 -16.58
N LYS A 310 -12.62 -0.23 -16.18
CA LYS A 310 -11.93 -1.42 -16.66
C LYS A 310 -12.95 -2.47 -17.08
N HIS A 311 -12.49 -3.61 -17.59
CA HIS A 311 -13.36 -4.77 -17.72
C HIS A 311 -13.84 -5.25 -16.35
N LEU A 312 -15.05 -5.81 -16.30
CA LEU A 312 -15.56 -6.47 -15.10
C LEU A 312 -14.75 -7.73 -14.83
N GLN A 313 -13.93 -7.70 -13.79
CA GLN A 313 -13.13 -8.85 -13.37
C GLN A 313 -13.96 -9.72 -12.42
N HIS A 314 -14.26 -10.94 -12.84
CA HIS A 314 -14.85 -11.98 -12.00
C HIS A 314 -14.07 -13.30 -12.17
N GLY A 315 -14.27 -14.27 -11.28
CA GLY A 315 -13.67 -15.59 -11.46
C GLY A 315 -12.19 -15.69 -11.07
N ILE A 316 -11.64 -14.72 -10.31
CA ILE A 316 -10.27 -14.81 -9.81
C ILE A 316 -10.20 -15.98 -8.82
N LYS A 317 -9.68 -17.12 -9.30
CA LYS A 317 -9.29 -18.26 -8.47
C LYS A 317 -7.84 -18.04 -8.05
N MET A 318 -7.62 -17.56 -6.83
CA MET A 318 -6.29 -17.60 -6.23
C MET A 318 -6.26 -18.72 -5.20
N ASP A 319 -5.21 -19.54 -5.26
CA ASP A 319 -4.83 -20.34 -4.11
C ASP A 319 -4.27 -19.38 -3.05
N GLY A 320 -5.11 -19.04 -2.07
CA GLY A 320 -4.76 -18.09 -1.02
C GLY A 320 -3.53 -18.53 -0.23
N LEU A 321 -3.32 -19.84 -0.06
CA LEU A 321 -2.16 -20.37 0.67
C LEU A 321 -0.87 -20.23 -0.14
N ALA A 322 -0.91 -20.59 -1.43
CA ALA A 322 0.23 -20.41 -2.31
C ALA A 322 0.59 -18.92 -2.47
N TYR A 323 -0.42 -18.05 -2.62
CA TYR A 323 -0.23 -16.61 -2.67
C TYR A 323 0.42 -16.08 -1.39
N LEU A 324 -0.12 -16.44 -0.21
CA LEU A 324 0.43 -16.01 1.07
C LEU A 324 1.87 -16.52 1.26
N ARG A 325 2.18 -17.78 0.92
CA ARG A 325 3.55 -18.30 0.95
C ARG A 325 4.51 -17.51 0.08
N GLN A 326 4.15 -17.24 -1.17
CA GLN A 326 4.96 -16.42 -2.06
C GLN A 326 5.11 -14.99 -1.53
N PHE A 327 4.02 -14.41 -1.01
CA PHE A 327 4.00 -13.05 -0.50
C PHE A 327 4.91 -12.89 0.73
N TYR A 328 4.87 -13.83 1.67
CA TYR A 328 5.71 -13.79 2.87
C TYR A 328 7.16 -14.15 2.59
N ASN A 329 7.44 -15.00 1.61
CA ASN A 329 8.81 -15.32 1.17
C ASN A 329 9.43 -14.21 0.32
N GLU A 330 8.62 -13.29 -0.23
CA GLU A 330 9.12 -12.14 -0.95
C GLU A 330 9.68 -11.12 0.05
N SER A 331 10.97 -10.79 -0.08
CA SER A 331 11.66 -9.84 0.80
C SER A 331 11.40 -8.39 0.40
N SER A 332 11.23 -8.12 -0.91
CA SER A 332 11.03 -6.75 -1.39
C SER A 332 9.62 -6.26 -1.06
N LEU A 333 9.54 -5.18 -0.28
CA LEU A 333 8.27 -4.51 0.02
C LEU A 333 7.60 -3.93 -1.24
N HIS A 334 8.38 -3.52 -2.25
CA HIS A 334 7.85 -3.08 -3.54
C HIS A 334 7.18 -4.23 -4.29
N ARG A 335 7.81 -5.40 -4.31
CA ARG A 335 7.23 -6.61 -4.93
C ARG A 335 6.00 -7.07 -4.17
N ARG A 336 6.01 -7.04 -2.84
CA ARG A 336 4.81 -7.27 -2.02
C ARG A 336 3.68 -6.30 -2.39
N LEU A 337 3.96 -5.00 -2.51
CA LEU A 337 2.96 -4.02 -2.95
C LEU A 337 2.43 -4.35 -4.35
N ALA A 338 3.30 -4.73 -5.28
CA ALA A 338 2.90 -5.16 -6.62
C ALA A 338 2.02 -6.43 -6.58
N MET A 339 2.37 -7.41 -5.74
CA MET A 339 1.57 -8.61 -5.50
C MET A 339 0.19 -8.28 -4.93
N ILE A 340 0.07 -7.32 -4.00
CA ILE A 340 -1.22 -6.86 -3.46
C ILE A 340 -2.08 -6.24 -4.59
N ARG A 341 -1.46 -5.40 -5.42
CA ARG A 341 -2.15 -4.75 -6.56
C ARG A 341 -2.60 -5.75 -7.60
N GLN A 342 -1.74 -6.72 -7.91
CA GLN A 342 -2.02 -7.78 -8.86
C GLN A 342 -3.11 -8.72 -8.35
N ALA A 343 -3.06 -9.12 -7.07
CA ALA A 343 -4.09 -9.93 -6.43
C ALA A 343 -5.48 -9.28 -6.50
N ARG A 344 -5.54 -7.95 -6.33
CA ARG A 344 -6.80 -7.20 -6.34
C ARG A 344 -7.28 -6.83 -7.75
N LYS A 345 -6.41 -6.83 -8.77
CA LYS A 345 -6.64 -6.35 -10.15
C LYS A 345 -7.42 -5.02 -10.29
N GLY A 346 -7.45 -4.19 -9.23
CA GLY A 346 -8.22 -2.94 -9.19
C GLY A 346 -9.71 -3.09 -8.83
N GLY A 347 -10.11 -4.19 -8.18
CA GLY A 347 -11.48 -4.49 -7.79
C GLY A 347 -12.00 -5.69 -8.58
N ALA A 348 -12.26 -6.80 -7.88
CA ALA A 348 -12.82 -8.01 -8.48
C ALA A 348 -14.10 -8.40 -7.74
N VAL A 349 -14.99 -9.06 -8.47
CA VAL A 349 -16.25 -9.60 -7.96
C VAL A 349 -16.09 -11.10 -7.81
N THR A 350 -16.63 -11.66 -6.73
CA THR A 350 -16.60 -13.11 -6.54
C THR A 350 -17.48 -13.80 -7.59
N PRO A 351 -17.15 -15.04 -8.00
CA PRO A 351 -17.99 -15.80 -8.93
C PRO A 351 -19.46 -15.86 -8.49
N GLU A 352 -19.71 -16.00 -7.20
CA GLU A 352 -21.03 -16.15 -6.60
C GLU A 352 -21.83 -14.84 -6.70
N ALA A 353 -21.21 -13.71 -6.35
CA ALA A 353 -21.85 -12.39 -6.46
C ALA A 353 -22.15 -12.04 -7.92
N TYR A 354 -21.25 -12.40 -8.85
CA TYR A 354 -21.50 -12.20 -10.27
C TYR A 354 -22.64 -13.09 -10.78
N ALA A 355 -22.68 -14.37 -10.38
CA ALA A 355 -23.75 -15.28 -10.75
C ALA A 355 -25.13 -14.81 -10.24
N ALA A 356 -25.20 -14.26 -9.03
CA ALA A 356 -26.43 -13.68 -8.47
C ALA A 356 -26.97 -12.50 -9.29
N LEU A 357 -26.09 -11.75 -9.97
CA LEU A 357 -26.47 -10.60 -10.80
C LEU A 357 -26.82 -10.97 -12.25
N GLN A 358 -26.45 -12.16 -12.73
CA GLN A 358 -26.67 -12.59 -14.12
C GLN A 358 -28.13 -12.49 -14.59
N PRO A 359 -29.15 -12.92 -13.82
CA PRO A 359 -30.55 -12.82 -14.26
C PRO A 359 -30.97 -11.38 -14.56
N TYR A 360 -30.48 -10.42 -13.77
CA TYR A 360 -30.79 -8.99 -13.95
C TYR A 360 -30.07 -8.38 -15.15
N ILE A 361 -28.88 -8.88 -15.47
CA ILE A 361 -28.15 -8.49 -16.69
C ILE A 361 -28.90 -8.98 -17.93
N GLN A 362 -29.37 -10.24 -17.90
CA GLN A 362 -30.07 -10.86 -19.03
C GLN A 362 -31.44 -10.22 -19.29
N THR A 363 -32.15 -9.79 -18.26
CA THR A 363 -33.44 -9.09 -18.37
C THR A 363 -33.29 -7.61 -18.74
N GLY A 364 -32.07 -7.06 -18.71
CA GLY A 364 -31.80 -5.64 -18.98
C GLY A 364 -32.05 -4.70 -17.80
N GLN A 365 -32.51 -5.21 -16.66
CA GLN A 365 -32.70 -4.41 -15.44
C GLN A 365 -31.36 -3.90 -14.87
N LEU A 366 -30.26 -4.62 -15.12
CA LEU A 366 -28.90 -4.22 -14.78
C LEU A 366 -28.05 -4.01 -16.05
N ALA A 367 -27.70 -2.77 -16.34
CA ALA A 367 -26.84 -2.39 -17.46
C ALA A 367 -25.37 -2.30 -17.01
N VAL A 368 -24.49 -3.15 -17.55
CA VAL A 368 -23.05 -3.11 -17.28
C VAL A 368 -22.34 -2.20 -18.30
N ARG A 369 -21.61 -1.20 -17.81
CA ARG A 369 -20.83 -0.23 -18.58
C ARG A 369 -19.35 -0.35 -18.22
N ALA A 370 -18.68 -1.31 -18.85
CA ALA A 370 -17.24 -1.49 -18.75
C ALA A 370 -16.48 -0.46 -19.61
N TYR A 371 -15.23 -0.17 -19.24
CA TYR A 371 -14.40 0.85 -19.89
C TYR A 371 -15.09 2.22 -20.00
N CYS A 372 -15.88 2.55 -18.98
CA CYS A 372 -16.70 3.74 -18.94
C CYS A 372 -16.40 4.53 -17.67
N GLN A 373 -16.44 5.85 -17.77
CA GLN A 373 -16.29 6.75 -16.64
C GLN A 373 -17.32 7.88 -16.71
N VAL A 374 -17.71 8.36 -15.53
CA VAL A 374 -18.44 9.62 -15.41
C VAL A 374 -17.45 10.75 -15.62
N THR A 375 -17.71 11.63 -16.58
CA THR A 375 -16.89 12.83 -16.85
C THR A 375 -17.55 14.10 -16.31
N GLU A 376 -18.87 14.12 -16.24
CA GLU A 376 -19.66 15.25 -15.78
C GLU A 376 -20.93 14.75 -15.09
N ALA A 377 -21.33 15.44 -14.03
CA ALA A 377 -22.57 15.21 -13.29
C ALA A 377 -23.26 16.54 -13.02
N LYS A 378 -24.57 16.62 -13.29
CA LYS A 378 -25.40 17.79 -13.02
C LYS A 378 -26.69 17.38 -12.34
N TRP A 379 -27.08 18.14 -11.31
CA TRP A 379 -28.36 17.94 -10.64
C TRP A 379 -29.43 18.83 -11.27
N CYS A 380 -30.57 18.24 -11.65
CA CYS A 380 -31.71 18.97 -12.19
C CYS A 380 -32.78 19.16 -11.11
N TYR A 381 -32.98 20.39 -10.65
CA TYR A 381 -33.96 20.73 -9.61
C TYR A 381 -35.42 20.55 -10.04
N GLU A 382 -35.76 20.86 -11.29
CA GLU A 382 -37.15 20.76 -11.74
C GLU A 382 -37.64 19.32 -11.76
N SER A 383 -36.79 18.41 -12.24
CA SER A 383 -37.11 16.99 -12.35
C SER A 383 -36.61 16.13 -11.18
N GLN A 384 -35.86 16.71 -10.25
CA GLN A 384 -35.25 16.01 -9.10
C GLN A 384 -34.43 14.77 -9.51
N VAL A 385 -33.68 14.86 -10.61
CA VAL A 385 -32.84 13.77 -11.13
C VAL A 385 -31.45 14.25 -11.52
N TRP A 386 -30.50 13.33 -11.49
CA TRP A 386 -29.17 13.48 -12.05
C TRP A 386 -29.19 13.41 -13.57
N ARG A 387 -28.32 14.19 -14.19
CA ARG A 387 -27.85 14.01 -15.58
C ARG A 387 -26.35 13.76 -15.54
N LEU A 388 -25.92 12.62 -16.06
CA LEU A 388 -24.52 12.22 -16.13
C LEU A 388 -24.05 12.13 -17.58
N SER A 389 -22.78 12.45 -17.80
CA SER A 389 -22.06 12.15 -19.03
C SER A 389 -21.21 10.90 -18.80
N LEU A 390 -21.61 9.78 -19.40
CA LEU A 390 -20.92 8.50 -19.32
C LEU A 390 -20.06 8.31 -20.58
N CYS A 391 -18.75 8.44 -20.46
CA CYS A 391 -17.82 8.36 -21.59
C CYS A 391 -17.03 7.05 -21.57
N GLY A 392 -17.00 6.37 -22.72
CA GLY A 392 -16.16 5.20 -22.96
C GLY A 392 -15.41 5.30 -24.30
N GLN A 393 -14.89 4.19 -24.79
CA GLN A 393 -14.12 4.15 -26.05
C GLN A 393 -14.96 4.54 -27.28
N ASN A 394 -16.28 4.31 -27.24
CA ASN A 394 -17.19 4.53 -28.37
C ASN A 394 -17.95 5.87 -28.29
N GLY A 395 -17.47 6.81 -27.48
CA GLY A 395 -18.08 8.12 -27.27
C GLY A 395 -18.72 8.29 -25.90
N CYS A 396 -19.50 9.36 -25.75
CA CYS A 396 -20.19 9.73 -24.51
C CYS A 396 -21.70 9.61 -24.68
N GLU A 397 -22.36 8.96 -23.73
CA GLU A 397 -23.82 8.90 -23.63
C GLU A 397 -24.32 9.72 -22.43
N SER A 398 -25.53 10.27 -22.54
CA SER A 398 -26.18 10.93 -21.40
C SER A 398 -27.01 9.90 -20.63
N TRP A 399 -26.82 9.87 -19.32
CA TRP A 399 -27.61 9.06 -18.40
C TRP A 399 -28.45 9.96 -17.49
N THR A 400 -29.66 9.53 -17.17
CA THR A 400 -30.54 10.22 -16.21
C THR A 400 -31.09 9.26 -15.18
N GLY A 401 -31.20 9.70 -13.93
CA GLY A 401 -31.75 8.88 -12.86
C GLY A 401 -31.66 9.51 -11.48
N ASP A 402 -32.06 8.75 -10.47
CA ASP A 402 -32.44 9.27 -9.17
C ASP A 402 -31.29 9.31 -8.16
N ARG A 403 -30.33 8.38 -8.27
CA ARG A 403 -29.32 8.19 -7.22
C ARG A 403 -27.98 7.67 -7.76
N ILE A 404 -26.89 8.17 -7.17
CA ILE A 404 -25.51 7.79 -7.46
C ILE A 404 -24.88 7.15 -6.22
N TRP A 405 -24.34 5.94 -6.38
CA TRP A 405 -23.51 5.27 -5.38
C TRP A 405 -22.06 5.18 -5.83
N LEU A 406 -21.15 5.71 -5.02
CA LEU A 406 -19.70 5.59 -5.20
C LEU A 406 -19.18 4.39 -4.39
N ALA A 407 -18.90 3.30 -5.10
CA ALA A 407 -18.25 2.09 -4.59
C ALA A 407 -16.78 2.05 -5.03
N THR A 408 -16.09 3.18 -4.90
CA THR A 408 -14.76 3.45 -5.46
C THR A 408 -13.60 3.12 -4.51
N GLY A 409 -13.91 2.51 -3.36
CA GLY A 409 -12.94 2.05 -2.37
C GLY A 409 -12.42 3.18 -1.48
N CYS A 410 -11.37 2.88 -0.72
CA CYS A 410 -10.66 3.88 0.09
C CYS A 410 -9.23 4.00 -0.42
N LYS A 411 -8.68 5.21 -0.44
CA LYS A 411 -7.26 5.43 -0.75
C LYS A 411 -6.49 5.38 0.56
N LEU A 412 -5.67 4.34 0.72
CA LEU A 412 -4.78 4.23 1.87
C LEU A 412 -3.55 5.10 1.61
N ASP A 413 -3.37 6.14 2.41
CA ASP A 413 -2.17 6.98 2.40
C ASP A 413 -1.86 7.44 3.82
N VAL A 414 -0.78 6.90 4.40
CA VAL A 414 -0.38 7.22 5.77
C VAL A 414 0.05 8.68 5.90
N ASN A 415 0.58 9.29 4.83
CA ASN A 415 0.98 10.70 4.82
C ASN A 415 -0.21 11.65 4.87
N GLN A 416 -1.41 11.15 4.58
CA GLN A 416 -2.66 11.91 4.60
C GLN A 416 -3.50 11.62 5.83
N ASP A 417 -3.11 10.70 6.72
CA ASP A 417 -3.85 10.42 7.96
C ASP A 417 -3.53 11.49 9.02
N PRO A 418 -4.51 12.32 9.41
CA PRO A 418 -4.27 13.40 10.37
C PRO A 418 -3.76 12.90 11.73
N MET A 419 -4.17 11.69 12.13
CA MET A 419 -3.78 11.09 13.41
C MET A 419 -2.29 10.80 13.46
N LEU A 420 -1.68 10.45 12.32
CA LEU A 420 -0.27 10.06 12.23
C LEU A 420 0.67 11.21 11.85
N SER A 421 0.11 12.39 11.53
CA SER A 421 0.87 13.57 11.10
C SER A 421 2.03 13.95 12.03
N SER A 422 1.81 13.92 13.36
CA SER A 422 2.86 14.24 14.34
C SER A 422 3.89 13.12 14.44
N VAL A 423 3.47 11.86 14.33
CA VAL A 423 4.40 10.72 14.41
C VAL A 423 5.30 10.66 13.18
N ILE A 424 4.75 10.85 11.97
CA ILE A 424 5.53 10.90 10.72
C ILE A 424 6.56 12.02 10.75
N LYS A 425 6.20 13.17 11.32
CA LYS A 425 7.07 14.34 11.40
C LYS A 425 8.28 14.07 12.32
N GLU A 426 8.05 13.46 13.49
CA GLU A 426 9.10 13.20 14.49
C GLU A 426 9.88 11.90 14.19
N PHE A 427 9.22 10.88 13.66
CA PHE A 427 9.79 9.59 13.24
C PHE A 427 9.42 9.29 11.78
N PRO A 428 10.12 9.90 10.81
CA PRO A 428 9.86 9.64 9.40
C PRO A 428 10.24 8.20 9.04
N ILE A 429 9.37 7.54 8.29
CA ILE A 429 9.61 6.20 7.72
C ILE A 429 9.43 6.24 6.20
N GLN A 430 9.95 5.23 5.51
CA GLN A 430 9.67 5.06 4.09
C GLN A 430 8.17 4.77 3.89
N VAL A 431 7.58 5.39 2.86
CA VAL A 431 6.19 5.17 2.47
C VAL A 431 6.13 4.83 0.99
N LEU A 432 5.64 3.64 0.64
CA LEU A 432 5.49 3.18 -0.73
C LEU A 432 4.07 3.42 -1.23
N ASP A 433 3.88 4.50 -1.99
CA ASP A 433 2.61 4.85 -2.63
C ASP A 433 1.42 4.86 -1.63
N GLY A 434 1.68 5.48 -0.46
CA GLY A 434 0.77 5.60 0.67
C GLY A 434 0.88 4.53 1.77
N TRP A 435 1.65 3.46 1.53
CA TRP A 435 1.78 2.33 2.47
C TRP A 435 3.05 2.47 3.32
N PRO A 436 2.96 2.48 4.66
CA PRO A 436 4.13 2.63 5.52
C PRO A 436 5.00 1.35 5.52
N CYS A 437 6.31 1.52 5.38
CA CYS A 437 7.30 0.45 5.55
C CYS A 437 7.61 0.30 7.05
N ILE A 438 6.76 -0.45 7.75
CA ILE A 438 6.94 -0.77 9.16
C ILE A 438 7.73 -2.07 9.35
N SER A 439 8.20 -2.29 10.57
CA SER A 439 8.94 -3.50 10.95
C SER A 439 8.09 -4.78 10.89
N GLU A 440 8.75 -5.93 10.96
CA GLU A 440 8.11 -7.25 11.02
C GLU A 440 7.23 -7.48 12.26
N SER A 441 7.49 -6.78 13.37
CA SER A 441 6.66 -6.79 14.57
C SER A 441 5.43 -5.86 14.43
N LEU A 442 5.28 -5.22 13.27
CA LEU A 442 4.27 -4.20 12.97
C LEU A 442 4.46 -2.89 13.75
N GLN A 443 5.63 -2.69 14.34
CA GLN A 443 6.05 -1.43 14.96
C GLN A 443 6.46 -0.41 13.90
N TRP A 444 6.05 0.84 14.09
CA TRP A 444 6.30 2.00 13.23
C TRP A 444 7.79 2.13 12.89
N ALA A 445 8.63 2.21 13.91
CA ALA A 445 10.08 2.29 13.81
C ALA A 445 10.74 1.88 15.15
N PRO A 446 12.01 1.43 15.16
CA PRO A 446 12.81 1.35 16.37
C PRO A 446 12.74 2.67 17.16
N GLY A 447 12.58 2.58 18.49
CA GLY A 447 12.42 3.76 19.36
C GLY A 447 11.03 4.44 19.31
N CYS A 448 10.12 4.01 18.45
CA CYS A 448 8.74 4.51 18.37
C CYS A 448 7.74 3.34 18.56
N PRO A 449 7.22 3.10 19.79
CA PRO A 449 6.33 1.98 20.09
C PRO A 449 4.88 2.27 19.69
N LEU A 450 4.70 2.77 18.47
CA LEU A 450 3.43 2.80 17.75
C LEU A 450 3.35 1.55 16.87
N TYR A 451 2.26 0.80 16.96
CA TYR A 451 2.03 -0.39 16.15
C TYR A 451 0.83 -0.19 15.22
N LEU A 452 0.91 -0.69 13.99
CA LEU A 452 -0.18 -0.59 13.01
C LEU A 452 -0.81 -1.95 12.76
N MET A 453 -2.14 -1.99 12.63
CA MET A 453 -2.87 -3.20 12.24
C MET A 453 -3.76 -2.95 11.02
N GLY A 454 -4.19 -4.03 10.38
CA GLY A 454 -5.11 -3.97 9.24
C GLY A 454 -4.40 -3.49 7.97
N GLN A 455 -5.02 -2.57 7.23
CA GLN A 455 -4.52 -2.18 5.91
C GLN A 455 -3.18 -1.45 5.97
N TYR A 456 -2.94 -0.57 6.94
CA TYR A 456 -1.62 0.07 7.08
C TYR A 456 -0.50 -0.92 7.36
N ALA A 457 -0.83 -2.08 7.94
CA ALA A 457 0.15 -3.12 8.14
C ALA A 457 0.44 -3.92 6.87
N ALA A 458 -0.39 -3.93 5.82
CA ALA A 458 -0.44 -5.07 4.89
C ALA A 458 0.80 -5.35 4.01
N LEU A 459 1.82 -4.48 4.00
CA LEU A 459 3.15 -4.83 3.47
C LEU A 459 3.87 -5.87 4.35
N GLN A 460 3.44 -5.97 5.60
CA GLN A 460 3.81 -6.92 6.64
C GLN A 460 2.55 -7.66 7.10
N ALA A 461 2.62 -8.90 7.57
CA ALA A 461 1.45 -9.49 8.22
C ALA A 461 1.80 -10.57 9.24
N ALA A 462 1.32 -10.35 10.47
CA ALA A 462 0.82 -11.33 11.44
C ALA A 462 0.46 -10.57 12.74
N SER A 463 -0.82 -10.56 13.13
CA SER A 463 -1.31 -9.86 14.34
C SER A 463 -0.74 -10.40 15.65
N ALA A 464 -0.38 -11.69 15.69
CA ALA A 464 0.21 -12.33 16.88
C ALA A 464 1.58 -11.77 17.25
N ARG A 465 2.29 -11.13 16.31
CA ARG A 465 3.64 -10.58 16.54
C ARG A 465 3.64 -9.37 17.46
N ILE A 466 2.58 -8.54 17.41
CA ILE A 466 2.43 -7.38 18.29
C ILE A 466 2.34 -7.82 19.76
N ALA A 467 1.47 -8.79 20.06
CA ALA A 467 1.29 -9.27 21.43
C ALA A 467 2.59 -9.85 22.00
N LYS A 468 3.29 -10.67 21.20
CA LYS A 468 4.57 -11.26 21.60
C LYS A 468 5.64 -10.20 21.89
N ASP A 469 5.75 -9.18 21.04
CA ASP A 469 6.72 -8.09 21.18
C ASP A 469 6.40 -7.19 22.40
N ILE A 470 5.12 -6.84 22.60
CA ILE A 470 4.70 -6.05 23.77
C ILE A 470 5.00 -6.81 25.07
N VAL A 471 4.62 -8.09 25.13
CA VAL A 471 4.79 -8.91 26.33
C VAL A 471 6.28 -9.17 26.61
N SER A 472 7.11 -9.42 25.60
CA SER A 472 8.55 -9.63 25.80
C SER A 472 9.26 -8.37 26.31
N GLN A 473 8.94 -7.19 25.76
CA GLN A 473 9.49 -5.92 26.24
C GLN A 473 9.03 -5.57 27.66
N HIS A 474 7.80 -5.96 28.04
CA HIS A 474 7.30 -5.75 29.39
C HIS A 474 8.01 -6.66 30.41
N SER A 475 8.26 -7.93 30.07
CA SER A 475 8.99 -8.84 30.95
C SER A 475 10.46 -8.41 31.19
N GLN A 476 11.08 -7.72 30.23
CA GLN A 476 12.46 -7.23 30.36
C GLN A 476 12.60 -5.95 31.19
N SER A 477 11.52 -5.17 31.35
CA SER A 477 11.52 -3.93 32.14
C SER A 477 11.26 -4.15 33.63
N GLY A 478 10.89 -5.37 34.03
CA GLY A 478 10.67 -5.75 35.43
C GLY A 478 11.92 -6.20 36.21
N ASP A 479 13.08 -6.31 35.55
CA ASP A 479 14.32 -6.84 36.15
C ASP A 479 15.41 -5.76 36.21
N GLU A 480 15.17 -4.68 36.95
CA GLU A 480 16.22 -3.70 37.28
C GLU A 480 17.10 -4.22 38.44
N GLY A 481 18.04 -5.09 38.09
CA GLY A 481 19.16 -5.49 38.94
C GLY A 481 20.50 -5.13 38.30
N THR A 482 21.05 -3.97 38.67
CA THR A 482 22.46 -3.53 38.54
C THR A 482 23.30 -4.26 37.47
N GLY A 483 23.16 -3.86 36.21
CA GLY A 483 24.10 -4.20 35.14
C GLY A 483 24.45 -2.94 34.37
N THR A 484 25.68 -2.46 34.52
CA THR A 484 26.27 -1.36 33.72
C THR A 484 26.04 -1.63 32.24
N GLN A 485 25.04 -0.96 31.65
CA GLN A 485 24.90 -0.87 30.20
C GLN A 485 25.99 0.07 29.70
N THR A 486 26.99 -0.50 29.05
CA THR A 486 27.95 0.24 28.23
C THR A 486 27.16 0.91 27.11
N THR A 487 26.87 2.20 27.29
CA THR A 487 26.26 3.05 26.27
C THR A 487 27.27 3.21 25.14
N VAL A 488 27.18 2.34 24.13
CA VAL A 488 27.71 2.65 22.81
C VAL A 488 26.71 3.61 22.21
N GLU A 489 27.08 4.89 22.08
CA GLU A 489 26.35 5.87 21.28
C GLU A 489 26.20 5.32 19.86
N ARG A 490 25.07 4.65 19.59
CA ARG A 490 24.71 4.22 18.24
C ARG A 490 24.19 5.44 17.50
N THR A 491 24.88 5.80 16.42
CA THR A 491 24.50 6.90 15.55
C THR A 491 23.17 6.57 14.86
N GLN A 492 22.26 7.54 14.73
CA GLN A 492 20.95 7.39 14.05
C GLN A 492 21.02 6.78 12.63
N THR A 493 22.20 6.80 12.00
CA THR A 493 22.51 6.10 10.75
C THR A 493 22.36 4.58 10.86
N GLU A 494 22.80 3.98 11.97
CA GLU A 494 22.67 2.54 12.22
C GLU A 494 21.21 2.14 12.44
N ASP A 495 20.41 3.00 13.08
CA ASP A 495 18.96 2.79 13.24
C ASP A 495 18.20 2.97 11.91
N TYR A 496 18.63 3.91 11.05
CA TYR A 496 18.11 4.05 9.69
C TYR A 496 18.49 2.85 8.82
N ILE A 497 19.73 2.36 8.90
CA ILE A 497 20.17 1.13 8.23
C ILE A 497 19.45 -0.10 8.80
N GLN A 498 19.15 -0.12 10.10
CA GLN A 498 18.38 -1.19 10.73
C GLN A 498 16.90 -1.19 10.31
N GLN A 499 16.29 -0.01 10.12
CA GLN A 499 14.95 0.14 9.52
C GLN A 499 14.89 -0.37 8.07
N MET A 500 16.04 -0.50 7.41
CA MET A 500 16.17 -1.06 6.06
C MET A 500 16.44 -2.58 6.07
N HIS A 501 16.45 -3.25 7.24
CA HIS A 501 16.45 -4.72 7.31
C HIS A 501 15.21 -5.27 6.60
N GLY A 502 15.44 -5.87 5.43
CA GLY A 502 14.40 -6.40 4.54
C GLY A 502 14.48 -5.84 3.12
N LEU A 503 15.12 -4.67 2.92
CA LEU A 503 15.37 -4.17 1.57
C LEU A 503 16.54 -4.92 0.93
N MET A 504 16.33 -5.41 -0.29
CA MET A 504 17.42 -6.03 -1.05
C MET A 504 18.38 -4.94 -1.54
N ILE A 505 19.59 -4.90 -0.95
CA ILE A 505 20.68 -4.06 -1.44
C ILE A 505 21.14 -4.62 -2.78
N ARG A 506 21.14 -3.78 -3.81
CA ARG A 506 21.60 -4.17 -5.13
C ARG A 506 23.10 -4.41 -5.13
N ARG A 507 23.53 -5.47 -5.83
CA ARG A 507 24.92 -5.86 -6.04
C ARG A 507 25.43 -5.35 -7.37
N VAL A 508 26.74 -5.16 -7.46
CA VAL A 508 27.40 -4.77 -8.70
C VAL A 508 27.38 -5.95 -9.66
N VAL A 509 26.81 -5.74 -10.85
CA VAL A 509 26.80 -6.73 -11.94
C VAL A 509 27.91 -6.43 -12.93
N LYS A 510 28.22 -5.16 -13.15
CA LYS A 510 29.20 -4.75 -14.15
C LYS A 510 29.83 -3.42 -13.81
N THR A 511 31.14 -3.31 -14.00
CA THR A 511 31.86 -2.05 -13.91
C THR A 511 32.50 -1.74 -15.27
N VAL A 512 32.30 -0.53 -15.79
CA VAL A 512 32.77 -0.11 -17.12
C VAL A 512 33.55 1.20 -16.98
N LEU A 513 34.85 1.16 -17.27
CA LEU A 513 35.68 2.36 -17.34
C LEU A 513 35.29 3.22 -18.54
N SER A 514 35.04 4.51 -18.31
CA SER A 514 34.82 5.47 -19.39
C SER A 514 36.12 5.76 -20.13
N VAL A 515 36.03 5.78 -21.46
CA VAL A 515 37.18 6.03 -22.33
C VAL A 515 36.96 7.33 -23.08
N GLU A 516 38.05 8.09 -23.17
CA GLU A 516 38.07 9.37 -23.83
C GLU A 516 37.98 9.20 -25.35
N GLN A 517 37.11 9.99 -25.99
CA GLN A 517 36.92 10.04 -27.43
C GLN A 517 36.65 11.48 -27.88
N ALA A 518 36.99 11.78 -29.14
CA ALA A 518 36.71 13.07 -29.74
C ALA A 518 35.22 13.17 -30.10
N GLU A 519 34.62 14.32 -29.83
CA GLU A 519 33.24 14.67 -30.19
C GLU A 519 33.16 16.14 -30.61
N GLY A 520 32.14 16.48 -31.40
CA GLY A 520 31.93 17.85 -31.87
C GLY A 520 33.16 18.45 -32.58
N MET A 521 33.54 19.67 -32.18
CA MET A 521 34.69 20.40 -32.71
C MET A 521 35.75 20.56 -31.62
N GLY A 522 36.74 19.67 -31.63
CA GLY A 522 37.88 19.72 -30.71
C GLY A 522 37.56 19.34 -29.26
N ALA A 523 36.31 18.98 -28.93
CA ALA A 523 35.93 18.53 -27.61
C ALA A 523 36.32 17.06 -27.41
N ARG A 524 36.63 16.72 -26.17
CA ARG A 524 36.90 15.35 -25.74
C ARG A 524 35.95 15.00 -24.62
N VAL A 525 35.35 13.82 -24.72
CA VAL A 525 34.39 13.29 -23.75
C VAL A 525 34.84 11.91 -23.31
N ARG A 526 34.62 11.55 -22.06
CA ARG A 526 34.77 10.19 -21.58
C ARG A 526 33.41 9.49 -21.67
N ARG A 527 33.27 8.58 -22.62
CA ARG A 527 32.02 7.82 -22.83
C ARG A 527 32.05 6.53 -22.06
N SER A 528 30.92 6.18 -21.46
CA SER A 528 30.69 4.89 -20.80
C SER A 528 29.53 4.14 -21.46
N ILE A 529 28.28 4.52 -21.17
CA ILE A 529 27.09 4.05 -21.89
C ILE A 529 27.14 4.62 -23.31
N GLY A 530 26.86 3.79 -24.32
CA GLY A 530 27.02 4.10 -25.74
C GLY A 530 28.26 3.45 -26.38
N ARG A 531 29.13 2.82 -25.59
CA ARG A 531 30.30 2.07 -26.09
C ARG A 531 29.98 0.61 -26.37
N LYS A 532 30.87 -0.10 -27.08
CA LYS A 532 30.68 -1.52 -27.43
C LYS A 532 30.42 -2.40 -26.20
N GLU A 533 31.07 -2.08 -25.08
CA GLU A 533 30.98 -2.79 -23.83
C GLU A 533 29.62 -2.57 -23.13
N LEU A 534 28.96 -1.44 -23.38
CA LEU A 534 27.66 -1.08 -22.80
C LEU A 534 26.90 -0.16 -23.77
N LYS A 535 26.41 -0.73 -24.88
CA LYS A 535 25.85 0.03 -26.02
C LYS A 535 24.67 0.91 -25.63
N ASN A 536 23.82 0.38 -24.76
CA ASN A 536 22.76 1.08 -24.07
C ASN A 536 22.50 0.33 -22.76
N LEU A 537 21.71 0.96 -21.90
CA LEU A 537 21.27 0.43 -20.62
C LEU A 537 19.85 0.97 -20.37
N ASP A 538 18.85 0.37 -21.03
CA ASP A 538 17.46 0.84 -21.07
C ASP A 538 16.96 1.36 -19.71
N PRO A 539 16.54 2.65 -19.59
CA PRO A 539 16.23 3.61 -20.66
C PRO A 539 17.38 4.52 -21.10
N PHE A 540 18.60 4.28 -20.65
CA PHE A 540 19.75 5.14 -20.90
C PHE A 540 20.49 4.74 -22.18
N LEU A 541 20.70 5.70 -23.08
CA LEU A 541 21.29 5.48 -24.40
C LEU A 541 22.77 5.85 -24.44
N MET A 542 23.16 6.89 -23.69
CA MET A 542 24.51 7.43 -23.71
C MET A 542 24.80 8.17 -22.41
N LEU A 543 26.04 8.06 -21.93
CA LEU A 543 26.56 8.85 -20.82
C LEU A 543 27.97 9.32 -21.13
N ASP A 544 28.14 10.63 -21.19
CA ASP A 544 29.40 11.32 -21.40
C ASP A 544 29.75 12.20 -20.21
N GLU A 545 30.98 12.06 -19.72
CA GLU A 545 31.65 13.08 -18.91
C GLU A 545 32.48 13.96 -19.84
N PHE A 546 32.28 15.27 -19.82
CA PHE A 546 33.02 16.18 -20.67
C PHE A 546 33.71 17.25 -19.85
N LYS A 547 34.88 17.67 -20.33
CA LYS A 547 35.58 18.86 -19.83
C LYS A 547 36.04 19.65 -21.05
N VAL A 548 35.34 20.74 -21.33
CA VAL A 548 35.56 21.51 -22.55
C VAL A 548 36.03 22.91 -22.20
N ALA A 549 37.06 23.37 -22.93
CA ALA A 549 37.60 24.72 -22.86
C ALA A 549 37.60 25.35 -24.26
N LYS A 550 37.41 26.67 -24.34
CA LYS A 550 37.44 27.40 -25.62
C LYS A 550 38.79 27.21 -26.34
N PRO A 551 38.81 27.08 -27.68
CA PRO A 551 37.71 27.20 -28.62
C PRO A 551 37.04 25.85 -28.94
N ALA A 552 37.20 24.81 -28.11
CA ALA A 552 36.53 23.53 -28.33
C ALA A 552 35.08 23.56 -27.85
N GLY A 553 34.24 22.71 -28.45
CA GLY A 553 32.87 22.45 -28.00
C GLY A 553 32.07 21.70 -29.04
N PHE A 554 30.76 21.74 -28.93
CA PHE A 554 29.89 21.14 -29.93
C PHE A 554 29.30 22.30 -30.78
N PRO A 555 29.37 22.31 -32.11
CA PRO A 555 28.77 23.38 -32.91
C PRO A 555 27.26 23.18 -33.03
N ASP A 556 26.48 24.27 -33.15
CA ASP A 556 25.02 24.24 -33.35
C ASP A 556 24.20 23.51 -32.25
N HIS A 557 24.65 23.61 -31.00
CA HIS A 557 23.94 23.21 -29.77
C HIS A 557 24.09 24.32 -28.69
N PRO A 558 23.16 24.50 -27.74
CA PRO A 558 22.96 25.79 -27.05
C PRO A 558 23.78 25.97 -25.75
N HIS A 559 25.08 25.65 -25.72
CA HIS A 559 25.90 25.81 -24.50
C HIS A 559 27.12 26.73 -24.71
N ARG A 560 27.39 27.60 -23.72
CA ARG A 560 28.43 28.65 -23.75
C ARG A 560 29.15 28.72 -22.40
N GLY A 561 30.32 28.08 -22.25
CA GLY A 561 31.09 28.14 -20.99
C GLY A 561 32.27 27.18 -20.95
N PHE A 562 33.20 27.40 -20.00
CA PHE A 562 34.16 26.37 -19.57
C PHE A 562 33.39 25.42 -18.64
N GLU A 563 33.10 24.21 -19.07
CA GLU A 563 32.20 23.33 -18.34
C GLU A 563 32.81 21.93 -18.23
N THR A 564 33.03 21.52 -16.98
CA THR A 564 33.05 20.11 -16.63
C THR A 564 31.60 19.71 -16.35
N GLY A 565 31.08 18.72 -17.07
CA GLY A 565 29.68 18.35 -16.98
C GLY A 565 29.42 16.90 -17.37
N LEU A 566 28.19 16.48 -17.15
CA LEU A 566 27.67 15.18 -17.55
C LEU A 566 26.55 15.37 -18.57
N GLN A 567 26.55 14.55 -19.61
CA GLN A 567 25.45 14.46 -20.57
C GLN A 567 24.89 13.05 -20.55
N LEU A 568 23.61 12.93 -20.21
CA LEU A 568 22.85 11.67 -20.20
C LEU A 568 21.75 11.71 -21.26
N TRP A 569 21.70 10.70 -22.13
CA TRP A 569 20.57 10.50 -23.03
C TRP A 569 19.60 9.49 -22.42
N VAL A 570 18.38 9.95 -22.12
CA VAL A 570 17.28 9.11 -21.65
C VAL A 570 16.30 8.91 -22.80
N ASN A 571 16.01 7.66 -23.13
CA ASN A 571 15.09 7.32 -24.21
C ASN A 571 13.63 7.67 -23.85
N LEU A 572 12.79 7.76 -24.87
CA LEU A 572 11.34 7.91 -24.75
C LEU A 572 10.63 6.67 -25.28
N ARG A 573 9.47 6.38 -24.71
CA ARG A 573 8.53 5.37 -25.23
C ARG A 573 8.06 5.75 -26.63
N ARG A 574 7.70 4.76 -27.45
CA ARG A 574 7.25 4.97 -28.84
C ARG A 574 6.21 6.07 -28.98
N GLU A 575 5.22 6.08 -28.09
CA GLU A 575 4.13 7.06 -28.09
C GLU A 575 4.60 8.50 -27.81
N ASP A 576 5.74 8.66 -27.13
CA ASP A 576 6.30 9.94 -26.72
C ASP A 576 7.41 10.44 -27.67
N LYS A 577 7.86 9.66 -28.66
CA LYS A 577 9.01 10.01 -29.52
C LYS A 577 8.77 11.19 -30.46
N MET A 578 7.51 11.45 -30.81
CA MET A 578 7.12 12.49 -31.76
C MET A 578 6.46 13.70 -31.10
N VAL A 579 6.58 13.84 -29.77
CA VAL A 579 6.03 15.01 -29.06
C VAL A 579 6.86 16.26 -29.34
N GLU A 580 6.23 17.42 -29.21
CA GLU A 580 6.91 18.72 -29.29
C GLU A 580 8.07 18.81 -28.27
N PRO A 581 9.25 19.32 -28.67
CA PRO A 581 10.40 19.42 -27.79
C PRO A 581 10.13 20.40 -26.63
N GLN A 582 10.53 20.01 -25.43
CA GLN A 582 10.36 20.81 -24.22
C GLN A 582 11.68 20.92 -23.46
N TYR A 583 11.95 22.11 -22.91
CA TYR A 583 13.10 22.36 -22.04
C TYR A 583 12.66 22.69 -20.61
N GLN A 584 13.39 22.15 -19.64
CA GLN A 584 13.24 22.45 -18.21
C GLN A 584 14.62 22.82 -17.67
N GLU A 585 14.82 24.10 -17.37
CA GLU A 585 16.10 24.62 -16.85
C GLU A 585 16.00 24.84 -15.35
N LEU A 586 16.99 24.33 -14.61
CA LEU A 586 17.20 24.68 -13.21
C LEU A 586 18.63 25.20 -13.04
N LYS A 587 18.74 26.39 -12.45
CA LYS A 587 20.04 26.90 -11.98
C LYS A 587 20.47 26.14 -10.74
N ASP A 588 21.77 26.15 -10.46
CA ASP A 588 22.34 25.50 -9.28
C ASP A 588 21.61 25.86 -7.97
N SER A 589 21.26 27.14 -7.80
CA SER A 589 20.53 27.64 -6.62
C SER A 589 19.09 27.12 -6.49
N GLN A 590 18.53 26.53 -7.56
CA GLN A 590 17.18 25.98 -7.59
C GLN A 590 17.16 24.45 -7.40
N VAL A 591 18.31 23.79 -7.54
CA VAL A 591 18.46 22.35 -7.30
C VAL A 591 18.56 22.12 -5.79
N PRO A 592 17.65 21.35 -5.16
CA PRO A 592 17.74 21.06 -3.73
C PRO A 592 19.00 20.27 -3.40
N LYS A 593 19.71 20.68 -2.35
CA LYS A 593 20.94 20.03 -1.88
C LYS A 593 20.88 19.64 -0.40
N PRO A 594 19.97 18.76 0.02
CA PRO A 594 19.95 18.26 1.39
C PRO A 594 21.29 17.65 1.78
N SER A 595 21.68 17.86 3.04
CA SER A 595 22.85 17.22 3.64
C SER A 595 22.52 16.64 5.01
N ARG A 596 23.12 15.49 5.32
CA ARG A 596 22.98 14.77 6.60
C ARG A 596 24.19 13.87 6.80
N GLU A 597 24.78 13.90 8.00
CA GLU A 597 25.81 12.92 8.42
C GLU A 597 26.98 12.74 7.42
N GLY A 598 27.51 13.86 6.88
CA GLY A 598 28.59 13.84 5.90
C GLY A 598 28.19 13.43 4.47
N VAL A 599 26.89 13.24 4.22
CA VAL A 599 26.31 12.98 2.89
C VAL A 599 25.64 14.25 2.40
N THR A 600 26.02 14.74 1.23
CA THR A 600 25.34 15.84 0.53
C THR A 600 24.83 15.35 -0.81
N VAL A 601 23.56 15.63 -1.14
CA VAL A 601 22.93 15.15 -2.38
C VAL A 601 22.28 16.29 -3.13
N ALA A 602 22.71 16.59 -4.35
CA ALA A 602 21.95 17.45 -5.25
C ALA A 602 20.89 16.61 -5.98
N VAL A 603 19.61 16.92 -5.72
CA VAL A 603 18.46 16.16 -6.24
C VAL A 603 18.04 16.74 -7.60
N ILE A 604 18.66 16.25 -8.68
CA ILE A 604 18.41 16.73 -10.05
C ILE A 604 17.03 16.26 -10.52
N SER A 605 16.71 14.96 -10.37
CA SER A 605 15.37 14.41 -10.57
C SER A 605 15.10 13.27 -9.57
N GLY A 606 13.82 13.05 -9.21
CA GLY A 606 13.43 12.07 -8.19
C GLY A 606 13.50 12.62 -6.76
N GLN A 607 13.89 11.78 -5.79
CA GLN A 607 13.86 12.11 -4.37
C GLN A 607 15.06 11.51 -3.61
N ALA A 608 15.63 12.28 -2.68
CA ALA A 608 16.63 11.80 -1.72
C ALA A 608 16.54 12.59 -0.41
N LEU A 609 16.85 11.94 0.72
CA LEU A 609 16.83 12.55 2.07
C LEU A 609 15.51 13.30 2.36
N GLY A 610 14.38 12.73 1.93
CA GLY A 610 13.05 13.32 2.10
C GLY A 610 12.71 14.48 1.14
N VAL A 611 13.66 14.96 0.33
CA VAL A 611 13.47 16.12 -0.57
C VAL A 611 13.29 15.68 -2.01
N GLN A 612 12.25 16.21 -2.68
CA GLN A 612 11.89 15.88 -4.06
C GLN A 612 12.26 17.00 -5.04
N SER A 613 12.74 16.63 -6.23
CA SER A 613 12.99 17.57 -7.34
C SER A 613 11.69 18.04 -8.00
N LYS A 614 11.73 19.23 -8.60
CA LYS A 614 10.64 19.80 -9.41
C LYS A 614 10.67 19.37 -10.88
N ILE A 615 11.75 18.70 -11.33
CA ILE A 615 11.88 18.24 -12.71
C ILE A 615 10.85 17.16 -13.02
N PHE A 616 10.07 17.38 -14.07
CA PHE A 616 9.19 16.35 -14.62
C PHE A 616 9.96 15.44 -15.59
N THR A 617 9.91 14.13 -15.35
CA THR A 617 10.55 13.11 -16.19
C THR A 617 9.50 12.28 -16.91
N ARG A 618 9.41 12.40 -18.24
CA ARG A 618 8.47 11.60 -19.08
C ARG A 618 8.74 10.10 -18.95
N THR A 619 10.00 9.72 -19.14
CA THR A 619 10.51 8.41 -18.74
C THR A 619 10.96 8.55 -17.29
N PRO A 620 10.29 7.90 -16.31
CA PRO A 620 10.59 8.07 -14.89
C PRO A 620 12.08 7.83 -14.61
N THR A 621 12.75 8.85 -14.07
CA THR A 621 14.21 8.88 -13.86
C THR A 621 14.57 9.53 -12.53
N LEU A 622 15.39 8.86 -11.74
CA LEU A 622 16.11 9.34 -10.56
C LEU A 622 17.51 9.75 -11.00
N PHE A 623 17.91 10.98 -10.68
CA PHE A 623 19.26 11.49 -10.96
C PHE A 623 19.71 12.28 -9.73
N LEU A 624 20.65 11.72 -9.00
CA LEU A 624 21.20 12.26 -7.76
C LEU A 624 22.71 12.47 -7.92
N ASP A 625 23.20 13.64 -7.55
CA ASP A 625 24.63 13.95 -7.47
C ASP A 625 25.07 13.94 -6.00
N PHE A 626 25.92 12.97 -5.65
CA PHE A 626 26.36 12.68 -4.29
C PHE A 626 27.77 13.18 -4.03
N LYS A 627 27.94 13.79 -2.85
CA LYS A 627 29.24 14.03 -2.21
C LYS A 627 29.24 13.40 -0.83
N LEU A 628 30.17 12.49 -0.58
CA LEU A 628 30.35 11.80 0.69
C LEU A 628 31.68 12.22 1.32
N ASP A 629 31.62 12.78 2.52
CA ASP A 629 32.78 13.05 3.37
C ASP A 629 33.44 11.74 3.82
N GLY A 630 34.68 11.82 4.31
CA GLY A 630 35.41 10.63 4.77
C GLY A 630 34.70 9.94 5.94
N GLY A 631 34.44 8.63 5.79
CA GLY A 631 33.69 7.83 6.76
C GLY A 631 32.17 7.87 6.58
N ALA A 632 31.63 8.72 5.69
CA ALA A 632 30.19 8.81 5.47
C ALA A 632 29.63 7.54 4.79
N LYS A 633 28.43 7.14 5.22
CA LYS A 633 27.67 6.01 4.67
C LYS A 633 26.28 6.46 4.29
N HIS A 634 25.73 5.90 3.22
CA HIS A 634 24.36 6.18 2.80
C HIS A 634 23.71 4.96 2.16
N VAL A 635 22.41 4.80 2.39
CA VAL A 635 21.56 3.83 1.69
C VAL A 635 20.47 4.60 0.96
N GLN A 636 20.54 4.58 -0.36
CA GLN A 636 19.59 5.26 -1.24
C GLN A 636 18.52 4.28 -1.72
N PRO A 637 17.23 4.47 -1.37
CA PRO A 637 16.15 3.73 -1.98
C PRO A 637 16.10 3.96 -3.50
N VAL A 638 15.87 2.88 -4.24
CA VAL A 638 15.67 2.91 -5.70
C VAL A 638 14.49 2.00 -6.03
N PRO A 639 13.51 2.44 -6.83
CA PRO A 639 12.37 1.59 -7.16
C PRO A 639 12.79 0.25 -7.76
N SER A 640 12.21 -0.85 -7.28
CA SER A 640 12.46 -2.19 -7.85
C SER A 640 12.05 -2.23 -9.34
N GLY A 641 12.81 -2.99 -10.13
CA GLY A 641 12.69 -3.09 -11.57
C GLY A 641 13.32 -1.94 -12.33
N TRP A 642 13.78 -0.87 -11.66
CA TRP A 642 14.48 0.21 -12.35
C TRP A 642 15.90 -0.19 -12.68
N THR A 643 16.32 0.12 -13.90
CA THR A 643 17.73 0.06 -14.30
C THR A 643 18.50 1.09 -13.51
N THR A 644 19.60 0.69 -12.86
CA THR A 644 20.33 1.53 -11.91
C THR A 644 21.83 1.44 -12.13
N PHE A 645 22.50 2.59 -12.11
CA PHE A 645 23.95 2.67 -12.16
C PHE A 645 24.50 3.87 -11.38
N ILE A 646 25.78 3.79 -10.99
CA ILE A 646 26.56 4.91 -10.47
C ILE A 646 27.60 5.31 -11.51
N TYR A 647 27.88 6.61 -11.65
CA TYR A 647 29.07 7.11 -12.35
C TYR A 647 29.96 7.90 -11.39
N THR A 648 31.19 7.42 -11.18
CA THR A 648 32.15 8.04 -10.26
C THR A 648 32.91 9.17 -10.93
N LEU A 649 32.97 10.35 -10.30
CA LEU A 649 33.62 11.55 -10.85
C LEU A 649 34.99 11.82 -10.21
N ALA A 650 35.06 11.81 -8.88
CA ALA A 650 36.28 12.07 -8.11
C ALA A 650 36.25 11.34 -6.76
N GLY A 651 37.42 11.08 -6.18
CA GLY A 651 37.53 10.20 -5.01
C GLY A 651 37.10 8.77 -5.33
N SER A 652 37.10 7.90 -4.31
CA SER A 652 36.67 6.51 -4.45
C SER A 652 35.42 6.24 -3.62
N VAL A 653 34.60 5.28 -4.03
CA VAL A 653 33.40 4.86 -3.27
C VAL A 653 33.38 3.34 -3.14
N CYS A 654 33.00 2.84 -1.97
CA CYS A 654 32.63 1.45 -1.75
C CYS A 654 31.12 1.29 -1.98
N VAL A 655 30.73 0.35 -2.83
CA VAL A 655 29.33 0.15 -3.22
C VAL A 655 28.89 -1.30 -3.02
N GLY A 656 27.60 -1.51 -2.77
CA GLY A 656 27.01 -2.85 -2.59
C GLY A 656 26.85 -3.26 -1.12
N PRO A 657 26.34 -4.48 -0.86
CA PRO A 657 26.09 -4.96 0.49
C PRO A 657 27.39 -5.10 1.27
N GLU A 658 27.35 -4.91 2.59
CA GLU A 658 28.54 -4.82 3.45
C GLU A 658 29.51 -6.00 3.30
N ALA A 659 28.98 -7.22 3.13
CA ALA A 659 29.77 -8.43 2.94
C ALA A 659 30.47 -8.54 1.56
N GLU A 660 30.00 -7.80 0.55
CA GLU A 660 30.49 -7.86 -0.84
C GLU A 660 30.84 -6.46 -1.39
N GLN A 661 31.15 -5.49 -0.51
CA GLN A 661 31.42 -4.12 -0.92
C GLN A 661 32.59 -4.06 -1.91
N GLN A 662 32.35 -3.43 -3.06
CA GLN A 662 33.37 -3.20 -4.07
C GLN A 662 33.84 -1.75 -4.02
N LYS A 663 35.15 -1.53 -3.82
CA LYS A 663 35.77 -0.20 -3.99
C LYS A 663 35.88 0.12 -5.48
N VAL A 664 35.43 1.30 -5.88
CA VAL A 664 35.49 1.78 -7.27
C VAL A 664 36.17 3.15 -7.33
N GLU A 665 37.11 3.27 -8.27
CA GLU A 665 37.89 4.48 -8.56
C GLU A 665 37.15 5.39 -9.57
N PRO A 666 37.56 6.67 -9.74
CA PRO A 666 36.92 7.59 -10.67
C PRO A 666 36.75 7.07 -12.10
N HIS A 667 35.81 7.69 -12.81
CA HIS A 667 35.49 7.47 -14.23
C HIS A 667 34.90 6.10 -14.58
N HIS A 668 34.29 5.39 -13.64
CA HIS A 668 33.60 4.13 -13.88
C HIS A 668 32.07 4.29 -13.85
N THR A 669 31.40 3.60 -14.78
CA THR A 669 29.97 3.27 -14.66
C THR A 669 29.82 1.93 -13.97
N ILE A 670 29.10 1.89 -12.86
CA ILE A 670 28.83 0.71 -12.06
C ILE A 670 27.36 0.35 -12.23
N VAL A 671 27.06 -0.75 -12.92
CA VAL A 671 25.70 -1.24 -13.16
C VAL A 671 25.34 -2.25 -12.09
N PHE A 672 24.14 -2.10 -11.54
CA PHE A 672 23.62 -2.92 -10.45
C PHE A 672 22.55 -3.92 -10.93
N ASP A 673 22.34 -5.00 -10.17
CA ASP A 673 21.19 -5.88 -10.34
C ASP A 673 19.90 -5.20 -9.80
N ASP A 674 18.79 -5.94 -9.82
CA ASP A 674 17.53 -5.48 -9.22
C ASP A 674 17.58 -5.59 -7.69
N GLY A 675 16.84 -4.71 -7.02
CA GLY A 675 16.79 -4.57 -5.58
C GLY A 675 16.15 -3.25 -5.19
N ASP A 676 15.96 -3.04 -3.90
CA ASP A 676 15.21 -1.91 -3.35
C ASP A 676 16.08 -0.69 -3.02
N CYS A 677 17.39 -0.87 -2.91
CA CYS A 677 18.30 0.23 -2.54
C CYS A 677 19.74 0.01 -3.01
N ILE A 678 20.52 1.09 -2.96
CA ILE A 678 21.96 1.12 -3.21
C ILE A 678 22.65 1.58 -1.94
N ALA A 679 23.56 0.77 -1.42
CA ALA A 679 24.43 1.13 -0.32
C ALA A 679 25.76 1.69 -0.85
N VAL A 680 26.19 2.81 -0.27
CA VAL A 680 27.44 3.50 -0.60
C VAL A 680 28.16 3.89 0.69
N GLU A 681 29.48 3.82 0.66
CA GLU A 681 30.34 4.17 1.79
C GLU A 681 31.64 4.79 1.28
N ASN A 682 32.07 5.87 1.91
CA ASN A 682 33.39 6.44 1.68
C ASN A 682 34.38 6.00 2.77
N LYS A 683 35.25 5.05 2.45
CA LYS A 683 36.30 4.55 3.37
C LYS A 683 37.62 5.32 3.30
N THR A 684 37.69 6.40 2.52
CA THR A 684 38.91 7.23 2.40
C THR A 684 38.71 8.60 3.05
N SER A 685 39.80 9.36 3.19
CA SER A 685 39.76 10.73 3.73
C SER A 685 39.36 11.79 2.70
N GLU A 686 39.44 11.48 1.41
CA GLU A 686 39.07 12.40 0.33
C GLU A 686 37.56 12.34 0.08
N VAL A 687 36.94 13.47 -0.28
CA VAL A 687 35.51 13.51 -0.63
C VAL A 687 35.26 12.64 -1.86
N SER A 688 34.33 11.71 -1.72
CA SER A 688 33.84 10.88 -2.82
C SER A 688 32.73 11.61 -3.55
N HIS A 689 32.87 11.78 -4.87
CA HIS A 689 31.92 12.50 -5.72
C HIS A 689 31.49 11.60 -6.87
N PHE A 690 30.20 11.32 -6.93
CA PHE A 690 29.62 10.42 -7.93
C PHE A 690 28.15 10.75 -8.15
N VAL A 691 27.61 10.33 -9.29
CA VAL A 691 26.16 10.42 -9.54
C VAL A 691 25.53 9.04 -9.46
N LEU A 692 24.34 8.96 -8.86
CA LEU A 692 23.49 7.78 -8.85
C LEU A 692 22.29 8.04 -9.77
N ILE A 693 22.12 7.19 -10.76
CA ILE A 693 21.10 7.33 -11.80
C ILE A 693 20.29 6.03 -11.86
N ALA A 694 18.96 6.16 -11.82
CA ALA A 694 18.06 5.03 -12.00
C ALA A 694 16.86 5.41 -12.87
N GLY A 695 16.33 4.49 -13.67
CA GLY A 695 15.22 4.78 -14.58
C GLY A 695 14.36 3.56 -14.86
N GLN A 696 13.07 3.80 -15.10
CA GLN A 696 12.15 2.74 -15.48
C GLN A 696 12.50 2.21 -16.88
N PRO A 697 12.79 0.91 -17.05
CA PRO A 697 13.04 0.34 -18.37
C PRO A 697 11.79 0.47 -19.25
N ILE A 698 12.00 0.85 -20.50
CA ILE A 698 10.93 1.03 -21.48
C ILE A 698 10.52 -0.32 -22.07
N ASN A 699 11.45 -1.27 -22.20
CA ASN A 699 11.25 -2.60 -22.79
C ASN A 699 10.69 -2.54 -24.22
N GLU A 700 11.14 -1.56 -25.01
CA GLU A 700 10.83 -1.45 -26.43
C GLU A 700 12.11 -1.57 -27.27
N PRO A 701 12.01 -1.94 -28.56
CA PRO A 701 13.16 -1.93 -29.45
C PRO A 701 13.83 -0.56 -29.52
N VAL A 702 15.16 -0.56 -29.55
CA VAL A 702 15.99 0.64 -29.70
C VAL A 702 16.80 0.51 -30.98
N VAL A 703 16.48 1.32 -31.97
CA VAL A 703 17.24 1.46 -33.22
C VAL A 703 17.86 2.86 -33.21
N GLN A 704 19.19 2.93 -33.25
CA GLN A 704 19.93 4.20 -33.19
C GLN A 704 20.78 4.37 -34.44
N HIS A 705 20.67 5.55 -35.05
CA HIS A 705 21.53 6.00 -36.14
C HIS A 705 21.98 7.44 -35.90
N GLY A 706 23.16 7.60 -35.31
CA GLY A 706 23.69 8.91 -34.91
C GLY A 706 22.78 9.61 -33.90
N PRO A 707 22.22 10.81 -34.23
CA PRO A 707 21.35 11.56 -33.33
C PRO A 707 19.91 11.04 -33.31
N PHE A 708 19.52 10.14 -34.23
CA PHE A 708 18.16 9.63 -34.32
C PHE A 708 18.04 8.29 -33.58
N VAL A 709 17.07 8.19 -32.66
CA VAL A 709 16.79 6.98 -31.88
C VAL A 709 15.30 6.68 -31.93
N MET A 710 14.94 5.66 -32.71
CA MET A 710 13.56 5.24 -32.94
C MET A 710 13.36 3.76 -32.54
N ASN A 711 12.19 3.21 -32.79
CA ASN A 711 11.88 1.81 -32.49
C ASN A 711 12.05 0.87 -33.69
N THR A 712 12.04 1.39 -34.93
CA THR A 712 12.28 0.58 -36.16
C THR A 712 13.25 1.23 -37.14
N GLU A 713 13.78 0.45 -38.09
CA GLU A 713 14.65 0.96 -39.16
C GLU A 713 13.89 1.89 -40.11
N GLU A 714 12.61 1.63 -40.37
CA GLU A 714 11.74 2.48 -41.19
C GLU A 714 11.56 3.86 -40.55
N GLU A 715 11.36 3.91 -39.24
CA GLU A 715 11.25 5.16 -38.48
C GLU A 715 12.57 5.95 -38.51
N ILE A 716 13.72 5.28 -38.42
CA ILE A 716 15.03 5.92 -38.60
C ILE A 716 15.18 6.49 -40.01
N ASN A 717 14.85 5.71 -41.04
CA ASN A 717 14.92 6.17 -42.42
C ASN A 717 13.99 7.36 -42.67
N GLN A 718 12.84 7.39 -42.00
CA GLN A 718 11.91 8.51 -42.04
C GLN A 718 12.50 9.75 -41.33
N ALA A 719 13.06 9.61 -40.13
CA ALA A 719 13.69 10.72 -39.41
C ALA A 719 14.85 11.36 -40.22
N ILE A 720 15.66 10.54 -40.91
CA ILE A 720 16.73 11.03 -41.80
C ILE A 720 16.14 11.82 -42.99
N ARG A 721 15.05 11.33 -43.60
CA ARG A 721 14.33 12.05 -44.66
C ARG A 721 13.75 13.36 -44.15
N ASP A 722 13.12 13.36 -42.99
CA ASP A 722 12.51 14.54 -42.38
C ASP A 722 13.56 15.62 -42.06
N TYR A 723 14.71 15.23 -41.52
CA TYR A 723 15.81 16.15 -41.27
C TYR A 723 16.37 16.75 -42.57
N SER A 724 16.66 15.91 -43.57
CA SER A 724 17.24 16.36 -44.86
C SER A 724 16.29 17.23 -45.68
N THR A 725 14.98 16.96 -45.59
CA THR A 725 13.95 17.73 -46.30
C THR A 725 13.35 18.85 -45.46
N GLY A 726 13.75 18.99 -44.19
CA GLY A 726 13.25 19.97 -43.23
C GLY A 726 11.74 19.93 -43.06
N THR A 727 11.19 18.76 -42.71
CA THR A 727 9.76 18.51 -42.49
C THR A 727 9.53 17.79 -41.16
N ASN A 728 8.28 17.69 -40.72
CA ASN A 728 7.83 16.92 -39.56
C ASN A 728 8.64 17.21 -38.28
N GLY A 729 8.82 18.49 -37.97
CA GLY A 729 9.54 18.99 -36.79
C GLY A 729 10.92 19.59 -37.09
N PHE A 730 11.47 19.37 -38.30
CA PHE A 730 12.75 19.93 -38.74
C PHE A 730 12.62 21.15 -39.68
N GLU A 731 11.45 21.79 -39.76
CA GLU A 731 11.19 22.93 -40.66
C GLU A 731 12.17 24.08 -40.46
N ARG A 732 12.62 24.27 -39.21
CA ARG A 732 13.58 25.32 -38.85
C ARG A 732 15.03 24.98 -39.20
N ALA A 733 15.37 23.72 -39.48
CA ALA A 733 16.76 23.28 -39.68
C ALA A 733 17.39 23.84 -40.97
N LYS A 734 16.60 24.06 -42.05
CA LYS A 734 17.11 24.41 -43.40
C LYS A 734 18.00 25.65 -43.45
N ALA A 735 17.68 26.67 -42.64
CA ALA A 735 18.35 27.97 -42.70
C ALA A 735 18.89 28.42 -41.34
N TRP A 736 18.74 27.60 -40.30
CA TRP A 736 19.17 27.96 -38.96
C TRP A 736 20.68 27.78 -38.78
N ARG A 737 21.31 28.78 -38.18
CA ARG A 737 22.72 28.75 -37.74
C ARG A 737 22.83 29.43 -36.39
N SER A 738 23.56 28.81 -35.48
CA SER A 738 23.74 29.39 -34.14
C SER A 738 24.80 30.50 -34.17
N LYS A 739 24.57 31.60 -33.45
CA LYS A 739 25.57 32.68 -33.29
C LYS A 739 26.85 32.22 -32.58
N ILE A 740 26.72 31.19 -31.73
CA ILE A 740 27.84 30.65 -30.95
C ILE A 740 28.76 29.77 -31.80
N ARG A 741 28.27 29.16 -32.88
CA ARG A 741 29.08 28.37 -33.81
C ARG A 741 30.23 29.18 -34.43
N ASP A 742 29.98 30.43 -34.81
CA ASP A 742 31.00 31.30 -35.43
C ASP A 742 32.09 31.75 -34.44
N SER A 743 31.99 31.33 -33.17
CA SER A 743 32.96 31.60 -32.10
C SER A 743 33.90 30.43 -31.80
N PHE A 744 33.79 29.29 -32.52
CA PHE A 744 34.63 28.10 -32.40
C PHE A 744 35.70 28.05 -33.49
#